data_AF-A0A2H4VAH2-F1
#
_entry.id   AF-A0A2H4VAH2-F1
#
_cell.length_a   1.000
_cell.length_b   1.000
_cell.length_c   1.000
_cell.angle_alpha   90.00
_cell.angle_beta   90.00
_cell.angle_gamma   90.00
#
_symmetry.space_group_name_H-M   'P 1'
#
loop_
_entity.id
_entity.type
_entity.pdbx_description
1 polymer ?
#
loop_
_entity_poly.entity_id
_entity_poly.type
_entity_poly.pdbx_seq_one_letter_code
_entity_poly.pdbx_strand_id
1 'polypeptide(L)'
;MKNTAILLTLAFVFTLTICGAATAAENESYNLGQEATQNAIADAQLGFTSADGTLVITNAGAAELNGDSTEGGQQAVVDTTAPLNPDQQVTYGKGNLVILNKPNDPLEYTFVTKENNVLLAKRFLVNSDGTLTSGATVYIAENMAESNWNTIKAALGNNAFDITAIANLWANGAPSDLLKVAGTSGVSEGLLTGYVSSKSFYENFPLANSQQSYHVMVSPGAGDDDIPMTILDVVPLKWVGSGSSQVYNYQALNNGDPNENVYIIWNMDTKTGILALMKHNTNLLNQFKAQTGINVVSGSLSELKYMTWLFAKMKTDPGSLVTVDKLATINKADFDYLWGTAVMDPNDPTRTNVIFNPGHGFDKAYINNLPNYAHNYQYQNILPRNNYATMEAIGSQAAQIAQGLLGFNNGDSNLLVITSAGYSLLDNQGTLGALDGIISMTGSTINNLFSLKRGIWTPLWFLFTQKGANGELNSVLLQYNENTQTLEVLPVVYNGVSYDVFDISGANLAGGSGSEGWDKSVAVYNAYTYSIPDSAQQDYYLVSLANQWSYGMPYAFLKSAISGGCPGSGLTQGYIIADYVKNNLPLSANDIYTYLAITAHCKEQVLIDSLGLSAAQGTYYTTGLRYSTENSAAGIFVRWNTATNTGEAMLLDLNTAVINQLQPGNSNYYKTMYWAIWYLDQAFPGKALYSTVQTAFSVVRTIPLTQSDLSNMVAAGGDPADFIKNFVIPTPTPTPTPTPVIPGGNGQGSSLGQQLSGFIGGFTSTSTLQDQGSSAANIAPGLPIPAASTATTVPGTESASSDSGILFWILGALMVAVAATILYLARDSIAAAVWGSERLGK
;
A
#
# COMPACT_ATOMS: atom_id res chain seq x y z
N MET A 1 53.05 14.36 28.64
CA MET A 1 52.45 14.40 27.29
C MET A 1 51.84 13.06 26.86
N LYS A 2 52.48 11.89 27.06
CA LYS A 2 51.84 10.58 26.74
C LYS A 2 50.60 10.23 27.58
N ASN A 3 50.60 10.54 28.89
CA ASN A 3 49.45 10.20 29.76
C ASN A 3 48.24 11.14 29.57
N THR A 4 48.47 12.37 29.08
CA THR A 4 47.42 13.35 28.77
C THR A 4 46.69 13.01 27.47
N ALA A 5 47.40 12.44 26.48
CA ALA A 5 46.81 11.97 25.24
C ALA A 5 45.90 10.74 25.45
N ILE A 6 46.30 9.79 26.30
CA ILE A 6 45.50 8.60 26.63
C ILE A 6 44.20 8.97 27.37
N LEU A 7 44.25 9.96 28.27
CA LEU A 7 43.04 10.44 28.96
C LEU A 7 42.06 11.16 28.02
N LEU A 8 42.56 11.91 27.04
CA LEU A 8 41.73 12.56 26.02
C LEU A 8 41.10 11.55 25.06
N THR A 9 41.82 10.48 24.69
CA THR A 9 41.26 9.39 23.88
C THR A 9 40.20 8.59 24.64
N LEU A 10 40.41 8.31 25.93
CA LEU A 10 39.41 7.63 26.77
C LEU A 10 38.19 8.49 27.07
N ALA A 11 38.35 9.81 27.25
CA ALA A 11 37.23 10.73 27.39
C ALA A 11 36.44 10.86 26.06
N PHE A 12 37.11 10.87 24.91
CA PHE A 12 36.44 10.88 23.61
C PHE A 12 35.65 9.56 23.36
N VAL A 13 36.20 8.41 23.78
CA VAL A 13 35.53 7.11 23.69
C VAL A 13 34.35 7.01 24.69
N PHE A 14 34.45 7.55 25.90
CA PHE A 14 33.35 7.54 26.88
C PHE A 14 32.24 8.57 26.59
N THR A 15 32.56 9.70 25.96
CA THR A 15 31.53 10.67 25.53
C THR A 15 30.69 10.10 24.38
N LEU A 16 31.29 9.25 23.52
CA LEU A 16 30.56 8.43 22.55
C LEU A 16 29.66 7.36 23.20
N THR A 17 30.00 6.85 24.39
CA THR A 17 29.19 5.83 25.07
C THR A 17 28.05 6.41 25.93
N ILE A 18 28.13 7.67 26.39
CA ILE A 18 27.13 8.27 27.27
C ILE A 18 26.28 9.36 26.58
N CYS A 19 26.73 9.93 25.45
CA CYS A 19 25.84 10.63 24.51
C CYS A 19 25.13 9.66 23.54
N GLY A 20 25.49 8.37 23.56
CA GLY A 20 24.87 7.29 22.78
C GLY A 20 23.60 6.69 23.37
N ALA A 21 23.15 7.13 24.56
CA ALA A 21 21.89 6.67 25.16
C ALA A 21 20.64 7.49 24.71
N ALA A 22 20.80 8.38 23.71
CA ALA A 22 19.70 9.11 23.08
C ALA A 22 19.78 9.12 21.54
N THR A 23 20.59 8.25 20.92
CA THR A 23 20.70 8.12 19.45
C THR A 23 20.85 6.66 18.96
N ALA A 24 20.61 5.67 19.82
CA ALA A 24 20.66 4.24 19.46
C ALA A 24 19.35 3.70 18.86
N ALA A 25 18.68 4.50 18.03
CA ALA A 25 17.79 3.97 17.00
C ALA A 25 18.61 3.82 15.71
N GLU A 26 19.61 2.94 15.74
CA GLU A 26 19.95 2.24 14.50
C GLU A 26 18.63 1.61 14.01
N ASN A 27 18.26 1.85 12.75
CA ASN A 27 16.95 1.49 12.22
C ASN A 27 16.72 -0.02 12.41
N GLU A 28 15.95 -0.40 13.44
CA GLU A 28 15.74 -1.80 13.86
C GLU A 28 15.26 -2.64 12.67
N SER A 29 14.36 -2.08 11.85
CA SER A 29 13.86 -2.72 10.64
C SER A 29 14.95 -2.92 9.58
N TYR A 30 15.91 -1.99 9.44
CA TYR A 30 17.05 -2.14 8.53
C TYR A 30 17.93 -3.31 8.96
N ASN A 31 18.28 -3.38 10.25
CA ASN A 31 19.13 -4.44 10.79
C ASN A 31 18.47 -5.83 10.60
N LEU A 32 17.17 -5.94 10.88
CA LEU A 32 16.41 -7.18 10.66
C LEU A 32 16.30 -7.55 9.19
N GLY A 33 16.06 -6.58 8.30
CA GLY A 33 16.04 -6.80 6.85
C GLY A 33 17.40 -7.25 6.32
N GLN A 34 18.49 -6.67 6.83
CA GLN A 34 19.85 -7.07 6.49
C GLN A 34 20.13 -8.50 6.97
N GLU A 35 19.80 -8.82 8.21
CA GLU A 35 19.97 -10.18 8.77
C GLU A 35 19.19 -11.22 7.98
N ALA A 36 17.91 -10.95 7.66
CA ALA A 36 17.08 -11.83 6.85
C ALA A 36 17.69 -12.08 5.47
N THR A 37 18.20 -11.02 4.83
CA THR A 37 18.83 -11.11 3.51
C THR A 37 20.14 -11.89 3.55
N GLN A 38 21.00 -11.65 4.55
CA GLN A 38 22.23 -12.40 4.73
C GLN A 38 21.97 -13.89 4.98
N ASN A 39 20.97 -14.19 5.81
CA ASN A 39 20.55 -15.57 6.09
C ASN A 39 19.96 -16.26 4.85
N ALA A 40 19.27 -15.53 3.98
CA ALA A 40 18.80 -16.05 2.69
C ALA A 40 19.97 -16.34 1.73
N ILE A 41 20.94 -15.43 1.64
CA ILE A 41 22.14 -15.58 0.81
C ILE A 41 22.99 -16.78 1.27
N ALA A 42 23.10 -16.98 2.59
CA ALA A 42 23.87 -18.08 3.18
C ALA A 42 23.16 -19.45 3.10
N ASP A 43 21.86 -19.48 2.80
CA ASP A 43 21.11 -20.74 2.71
C ASP A 43 21.44 -21.48 1.41
N ALA A 44 22.26 -22.54 1.56
CA ALA A 44 22.68 -23.37 0.44
C ALA A 44 21.53 -24.14 -0.24
N GLN A 45 20.40 -24.37 0.44
CA GLN A 45 19.23 -24.99 -0.19
C GLN A 45 18.47 -23.97 -1.05
N LEU A 46 18.39 -22.71 -0.61
CA LEU A 46 17.75 -21.65 -1.38
C LEU A 46 18.56 -21.33 -2.64
N GLY A 47 19.89 -21.43 -2.59
CA GLY A 47 20.74 -21.26 -3.77
C GLY A 47 20.80 -19.83 -4.29
N PHE A 48 20.70 -18.83 -3.41
CA PHE A 48 20.54 -17.43 -3.79
C PHE A 48 21.65 -16.91 -4.72
N THR A 49 22.90 -17.31 -4.49
CA THR A 49 24.07 -16.86 -5.26
C THR A 49 24.29 -17.61 -6.58
N SER A 50 23.55 -18.71 -6.83
CA SER A 50 23.54 -19.44 -8.10
C SER A 50 22.30 -19.15 -8.95
N ALA A 51 21.29 -18.49 -8.39
CA ALA A 51 20.03 -18.21 -9.06
C ALA A 51 20.20 -17.39 -10.35
N ASP A 52 19.36 -17.70 -11.35
CA ASP A 52 19.19 -16.93 -12.59
C ASP A 52 18.08 -15.87 -12.48
N GLY A 53 17.44 -15.78 -11.32
CA GLY A 53 16.55 -14.70 -10.94
C GLY A 53 16.17 -14.77 -9.46
N THR A 54 16.06 -13.61 -8.81
CA THR A 54 15.60 -13.51 -7.42
C THR A 54 14.37 -12.62 -7.30
N LEU A 55 13.47 -12.94 -6.38
CA LEU A 55 12.29 -12.17 -6.01
C LEU A 55 12.21 -12.08 -4.47
N VAL A 56 11.82 -10.91 -3.96
CA VAL A 56 11.49 -10.72 -2.55
C VAL A 56 10.04 -10.27 -2.41
N ILE A 57 9.28 -10.96 -1.56
CA ILE A 57 7.92 -10.62 -1.19
C ILE A 57 7.92 -10.28 0.30
N THR A 58 7.48 -9.08 0.68
CA THR A 58 7.58 -8.59 2.06
C THR A 58 6.47 -7.59 2.37
N ASN A 59 6.04 -7.50 3.63
CA ASN A 59 5.21 -6.39 4.10
C ASN A 59 6.04 -5.25 4.73
N ALA A 60 7.38 -5.29 4.66
CA ALA A 60 8.24 -4.18 5.06
C ALA A 60 7.76 -2.89 4.38
N GLY A 61 7.78 -1.77 5.11
CA GLY A 61 7.22 -0.47 4.71
C GLY A 61 5.68 -0.38 4.76
N ALA A 62 4.96 -1.49 4.86
CA ALA A 62 3.53 -1.49 5.22
C ALA A 62 3.34 -1.82 6.71
N ALA A 63 4.05 -2.83 7.23
CA ALA A 63 4.04 -3.20 8.63
C ALA A 63 4.71 -2.15 9.52
N GLU A 64 4.26 -2.10 10.77
CA GLU A 64 4.90 -1.33 11.84
C GLU A 64 5.65 -2.29 12.76
N LEU A 65 6.82 -1.87 13.27
CA LEU A 65 7.59 -2.57 14.28
C LEU A 65 7.77 -1.63 15.46
N ASN A 66 7.27 -2.01 16.63
CA ASN A 66 7.34 -1.18 17.85
C ASN A 66 6.74 0.24 17.69
N GLY A 67 5.80 0.42 16.75
CA GLY A 67 5.18 1.71 16.43
C GLY A 67 5.94 2.53 15.36
N ASP A 68 7.10 2.04 14.89
CA ASP A 68 7.88 2.66 13.83
C ASP A 68 7.65 1.97 12.48
N SER A 69 7.87 2.71 11.39
CA SER A 69 7.75 2.18 10.04
C SER A 69 8.93 1.25 9.68
N THR A 70 8.69 0.31 8.77
CA THR A 70 9.63 -0.79 8.46
C THR A 70 10.30 -0.68 7.09
N GLU A 71 10.32 0.50 6.48
CA GLU A 71 10.93 0.78 5.18
C GLU A 71 12.44 0.55 5.15
N GLY A 72 13.10 0.71 6.30
CA GLY A 72 14.52 0.41 6.45
C GLY A 72 14.81 -1.03 6.07
N GLY A 73 13.90 -1.94 6.38
CA GLY A 73 13.99 -3.34 5.98
C GLY A 73 13.93 -3.56 4.47
N GLN A 74 13.16 -2.75 3.72
CA GLN A 74 13.19 -2.81 2.26
C GLN A 74 14.53 -2.33 1.71
N GLN A 75 15.02 -1.20 2.22
CA GLN A 75 16.31 -0.64 1.78
C GLN A 75 17.46 -1.60 2.08
N ALA A 76 17.42 -2.28 3.23
CA ALA A 76 18.42 -3.27 3.61
C ALA A 76 18.50 -4.45 2.63
N VAL A 77 17.37 -4.92 2.09
CA VAL A 77 17.33 -5.96 1.05
C VAL A 77 18.05 -5.49 -0.22
N VAL A 78 17.77 -4.27 -0.66
CA VAL A 78 18.42 -3.67 -1.84
C VAL A 78 19.92 -3.53 -1.61
N ASP A 79 20.33 -2.92 -0.50
CA ASP A 79 21.74 -2.67 -0.17
C ASP A 79 22.54 -3.97 -0.03
N THR A 80 21.96 -4.97 0.63
CA THR A 80 22.65 -6.24 0.92
C THR A 80 22.80 -7.10 -0.33
N THR A 81 21.88 -7.02 -1.30
CA THR A 81 21.97 -7.75 -2.57
C THR A 81 22.75 -7.00 -3.65
N ALA A 82 22.95 -5.68 -3.53
CA ALA A 82 23.66 -4.86 -4.51
C ALA A 82 25.04 -5.39 -4.96
N PRO A 83 25.88 -5.99 -4.09
CA PRO A 83 27.19 -6.53 -4.50
C PRO A 83 27.12 -7.83 -5.32
N LEU A 84 25.95 -8.46 -5.45
CA LEU A 84 25.76 -9.72 -6.17
C LEU A 84 25.69 -9.51 -7.69
N ASN A 85 25.66 -10.60 -8.47
CA ASN A 85 25.48 -10.50 -9.91
C ASN A 85 24.11 -9.88 -10.26
N PRO A 86 23.95 -9.23 -11.43
CA PRO A 86 22.71 -8.57 -11.80
C PRO A 86 21.44 -9.42 -11.66
N ASP A 87 21.50 -10.72 -11.97
CA ASP A 87 20.34 -11.63 -11.87
C ASP A 87 19.91 -11.93 -10.42
N GLN A 88 20.79 -11.65 -9.46
CA GLN A 88 20.63 -11.96 -8.03
C GLN A 88 20.35 -10.71 -7.19
N GLN A 89 20.47 -9.53 -7.80
CA GLN A 89 20.17 -8.26 -7.15
C GLN A 89 18.67 -8.04 -7.04
N VAL A 90 18.23 -7.58 -5.87
CA VAL A 90 16.88 -7.09 -5.65
C VAL A 90 16.91 -5.56 -5.71
N THR A 91 16.06 -4.97 -6.53
CA THR A 91 16.10 -3.52 -6.81
C THR A 91 14.69 -2.95 -6.89
N TYR A 92 14.56 -1.63 -6.82
CA TYR A 92 13.29 -0.96 -7.06
C TYR A 92 12.86 -0.99 -8.54
N GLY A 93 13.81 -1.10 -9.48
CA GLY A 93 13.54 -1.03 -10.92
C GLY A 93 13.28 -2.36 -11.63
N LYS A 94 13.78 -3.49 -11.12
CA LYS A 94 13.63 -4.82 -11.78
C LYS A 94 12.26 -5.48 -11.61
N GLY A 95 11.39 -4.92 -10.78
CA GLY A 95 10.07 -5.52 -10.50
C GLY A 95 10.16 -6.83 -9.70
N ASN A 96 11.25 -7.02 -8.96
CA ASN A 96 11.52 -8.20 -8.15
C ASN A 96 11.50 -7.94 -6.63
N LEU A 97 10.88 -6.84 -6.23
CA LEU A 97 10.51 -6.52 -4.85
C LEU A 97 9.01 -6.22 -4.83
N VAL A 98 8.22 -7.11 -4.22
CA VAL A 98 6.76 -6.99 -4.12
C VAL A 98 6.39 -6.70 -2.67
N ILE A 99 5.70 -5.58 -2.46
CA ILE A 99 5.26 -5.14 -1.14
C ILE A 99 3.82 -5.61 -0.88
N LEU A 100 3.62 -6.35 0.20
CA LEU A 100 2.30 -6.77 0.67
C LEU A 100 1.66 -5.64 1.48
N ASN A 101 0.42 -5.25 1.14
CA ASN A 101 -0.32 -4.28 1.95
C ASN A 101 -0.97 -4.93 3.19
N LYS A 102 -0.12 -5.46 4.08
CA LYS A 102 -0.55 -6.13 5.32
C LYS A 102 0.05 -5.40 6.53
N PRO A 103 -0.44 -4.17 6.84
CA PRO A 103 0.12 -3.34 7.90
C PRO A 103 -0.13 -3.88 9.31
N ASN A 104 -1.14 -4.75 9.46
CA ASN A 104 -1.52 -5.35 10.74
C ASN A 104 -0.87 -6.74 10.96
N ASP A 105 -0.14 -7.27 9.97
CA ASP A 105 0.59 -8.53 10.07
C ASP A 105 2.00 -8.28 10.63
N PRO A 106 2.61 -9.27 11.33
CA PRO A 106 4.01 -9.18 11.72
C PRO A 106 4.92 -8.96 10.51
N LEU A 107 6.02 -8.23 10.70
CA LEU A 107 7.01 -7.98 9.65
C LEU A 107 7.60 -9.32 9.13
N GLU A 108 7.57 -9.52 7.82
CA GLU A 108 8.06 -10.74 7.18
C GLU A 108 8.78 -10.48 5.85
N TYR A 109 9.67 -11.40 5.51
CA TYR A 109 10.40 -11.42 4.23
C TYR A 109 10.36 -12.82 3.66
N THR A 110 9.97 -12.96 2.40
CA THR A 110 10.12 -14.22 1.67
C THR A 110 11.04 -14.02 0.48
N PHE A 111 12.17 -14.72 0.50
CA PHE A 111 13.13 -14.75 -0.59
C PHE A 111 12.80 -15.93 -1.49
N VAL A 112 12.70 -15.65 -2.78
CA VAL A 112 12.42 -16.64 -3.83
C VAL A 112 13.57 -16.63 -4.82
N THR A 113 14.07 -17.81 -5.15
CA THR A 113 15.06 -18.00 -6.21
C THR A 113 14.44 -18.75 -7.37
N LYS A 114 14.86 -18.38 -8.58
CA LYS A 114 14.61 -19.09 -9.82
C LYS A 114 15.94 -19.62 -10.33
N GLU A 115 15.99 -20.90 -10.64
CA GLU A 115 17.12 -21.51 -11.33
C GLU A 115 16.58 -22.61 -12.24
N ASN A 116 16.80 -22.51 -13.55
CA ASN A 116 16.30 -23.49 -14.53
C ASN A 116 14.78 -23.74 -14.44
N ASN A 117 13.99 -22.67 -14.18
CA ASN A 117 12.54 -22.70 -13.92
C ASN A 117 12.10 -23.44 -12.63
N VAL A 118 13.03 -23.80 -11.76
CA VAL A 118 12.71 -24.28 -10.41
C VAL A 118 12.58 -23.08 -9.48
N LEU A 119 11.49 -23.01 -8.72
CA LEU A 119 11.27 -21.98 -7.71
C LEU A 119 11.46 -22.54 -6.31
N LEU A 120 12.38 -21.95 -5.55
CA LEU A 120 12.55 -22.23 -4.13
C LEU A 120 12.25 -20.97 -3.33
N ALA A 121 11.64 -21.14 -2.16
CA ALA A 121 11.29 -20.04 -1.28
C ALA A 121 11.70 -20.30 0.16
N LYS A 122 12.13 -19.25 0.85
CA LYS A 122 12.37 -19.26 2.28
C LYS A 122 11.80 -18.00 2.93
N ARG A 123 10.96 -18.19 3.95
CA ARG A 123 10.34 -17.12 4.72
C ARG A 123 11.10 -16.86 6.02
N PHE A 124 11.23 -15.58 6.35
CA PHE A 124 11.69 -15.04 7.61
C PHE A 124 10.58 -14.20 8.24
N LEU A 125 10.34 -14.39 9.53
CA LEU A 125 9.30 -13.71 10.32
C LEU A 125 9.96 -13.02 11.50
N VAL A 126 9.65 -11.74 11.69
CA VAL A 126 10.02 -10.98 12.88
C VAL A 126 8.94 -11.19 13.94
N ASN A 127 9.34 -11.77 15.07
CA ASN A 127 8.45 -12.00 16.20
C ASN A 127 8.22 -10.69 16.97
N SER A 128 7.19 -10.68 17.82
CA SER A 128 6.84 -9.51 18.65
C SER A 128 7.93 -9.11 19.65
N ASP A 129 8.92 -9.97 19.91
CA ASP A 129 10.09 -9.68 20.75
C ASP A 129 11.29 -9.13 19.96
N GLY A 130 11.10 -8.86 18.66
CA GLY A 130 12.13 -8.36 17.75
C GLY A 130 13.06 -9.46 17.22
N THR A 131 12.84 -10.74 17.54
CA THR A 131 13.70 -11.84 17.05
C THR A 131 13.29 -12.30 15.66
N LEU A 132 14.28 -12.69 14.84
CA LEU A 132 14.05 -13.27 13.51
C LEU A 132 13.95 -14.80 13.59
N THR A 133 12.90 -15.38 13.01
CA THR A 133 12.76 -16.82 12.82
C THR A 133 12.56 -17.15 11.35
N SER A 134 12.91 -18.37 10.93
CA SER A 134 12.77 -18.79 9.53
C SER A 134 12.03 -20.11 9.38
N GLY A 135 11.22 -20.23 8.33
CA GLY A 135 10.69 -21.49 7.86
C GLY A 135 11.74 -22.33 7.11
N ALA A 136 11.37 -23.56 6.76
CA ALA A 136 12.18 -24.40 5.88
C ALA A 136 12.20 -23.84 4.45
N THR A 137 13.29 -24.07 3.72
CA THR A 137 13.33 -23.82 2.27
C THR A 137 12.41 -24.82 1.56
N VAL A 138 11.52 -24.34 0.69
CA VAL A 138 10.50 -25.15 0.02
C VAL A 138 10.41 -24.89 -1.47
N TYR A 139 10.12 -25.94 -2.24
CA TYR A 139 9.77 -25.85 -3.67
C TYR A 139 8.32 -25.37 -3.84
N ILE A 140 8.10 -24.34 -4.65
CA ILE A 140 6.82 -23.61 -4.72
C ILE A 140 6.24 -23.48 -6.14
N ALA A 141 6.27 -24.54 -6.95
CA ALA A 141 5.70 -24.51 -8.30
C ALA A 141 4.24 -24.94 -8.37
N GLU A 142 3.53 -24.46 -9.39
CA GLU A 142 2.17 -24.88 -9.74
C GLU A 142 2.07 -26.36 -10.12
N ASN A 143 3.14 -26.98 -10.59
CA ASN A 143 3.16 -28.37 -11.06
C ASN A 143 3.55 -29.40 -9.98
N MET A 144 3.68 -28.99 -8.72
CA MET A 144 4.09 -29.88 -7.63
C MET A 144 3.06 -30.97 -7.26
N ALA A 145 3.47 -31.90 -6.40
CA ALA A 145 2.56 -32.89 -5.80
C ALA A 145 1.73 -32.26 -4.67
N GLU A 146 0.47 -32.69 -4.51
CA GLU A 146 -0.45 -32.18 -3.47
C GLU A 146 0.11 -32.35 -2.05
N SER A 147 0.88 -33.43 -1.81
CA SER A 147 1.57 -33.67 -0.54
C SER A 147 2.50 -32.51 -0.13
N ASN A 148 3.06 -31.80 -1.11
CA ASN A 148 4.00 -30.71 -0.87
C ASN A 148 3.27 -29.42 -0.42
N TRP A 149 1.97 -29.28 -0.74
CA TRP A 149 1.19 -28.10 -0.36
C TRP A 149 1.11 -27.91 1.16
N ASN A 150 0.93 -28.99 1.91
CA ASN A 150 0.91 -28.92 3.37
C ASN A 150 2.28 -28.51 3.94
N THR A 151 3.38 -28.93 3.32
CA THR A 151 4.72 -28.48 3.73
C THR A 151 4.94 -27.00 3.46
N ILE A 152 4.44 -26.49 2.33
CA ILE A 152 4.53 -25.06 1.99
C ILE A 152 3.76 -24.21 2.99
N LYS A 153 2.53 -24.58 3.34
CA LYS A 153 1.75 -23.88 4.37
C LYS A 153 2.47 -23.84 5.72
N ALA A 154 3.14 -24.92 6.10
CA ALA A 154 3.93 -24.94 7.34
C ALA A 154 5.17 -24.05 7.26
N ALA A 155 5.83 -23.96 6.11
CA ALA A 155 7.06 -23.18 5.92
C ALA A 155 6.80 -21.66 5.72
N LEU A 156 5.77 -21.32 4.95
CA LEU A 156 5.46 -19.94 4.55
C LEU A 156 4.31 -19.31 5.37
N GLY A 157 3.66 -20.09 6.25
CA GLY A 157 2.60 -19.63 7.14
C GLY A 157 1.34 -19.13 6.41
N ASN A 158 0.65 -18.16 7.02
CA ASN A 158 -0.69 -17.73 6.60
C ASN A 158 -0.71 -17.14 5.17
N ASN A 159 0.40 -16.56 4.71
CA ASN A 159 0.52 -15.94 3.40
C ASN A 159 1.04 -16.91 2.31
N ALA A 160 1.11 -18.21 2.61
CA ALA A 160 1.65 -19.23 1.70
C ALA A 160 1.06 -19.20 0.29
N PHE A 161 -0.28 -19.01 0.18
CA PHE A 161 -0.93 -18.94 -1.13
C PHE A 161 -0.53 -17.69 -1.91
N ASP A 162 -0.70 -16.50 -1.33
CA ASP A 162 -0.35 -15.23 -1.98
C ASP A 162 1.11 -15.22 -2.43
N ILE A 163 2.02 -15.62 -1.54
CA ILE A 163 3.47 -15.70 -1.81
C ILE A 163 3.73 -16.62 -3.01
N THR A 164 3.15 -17.83 -2.98
CA THR A 164 3.35 -18.81 -4.04
C THR A 164 2.76 -18.34 -5.37
N ALA A 165 1.56 -17.75 -5.35
CA ALA A 165 0.89 -17.28 -6.55
C ALA A 165 1.65 -16.10 -7.19
N ILE A 166 2.10 -15.11 -6.40
CA ILE A 166 2.94 -14.00 -6.87
C ILE A 166 4.23 -14.53 -7.48
N ALA A 167 4.91 -15.46 -6.80
CA ALA A 167 6.15 -16.05 -7.29
C ALA A 167 5.97 -16.79 -8.63
N ASN A 168 4.88 -17.56 -8.79
CA ASN A 168 4.59 -18.25 -10.04
C ASN A 168 4.24 -17.26 -11.17
N LEU A 169 3.47 -16.21 -10.90
CA LEU A 169 3.19 -15.16 -11.88
C LEU A 169 4.48 -14.44 -12.33
N TRP A 170 5.31 -14.02 -11.36
CA TRP A 170 6.62 -13.41 -11.63
C TRP A 170 7.51 -14.32 -12.46
N ALA A 171 7.63 -15.60 -12.09
CA ALA A 171 8.46 -16.56 -12.80
C ALA A 171 7.99 -16.81 -14.25
N ASN A 172 6.67 -16.66 -14.48
CA ASN A 172 6.05 -16.73 -15.79
C ASN A 172 6.12 -15.39 -16.56
N GLY A 173 6.71 -14.33 -16.01
CA GLY A 173 6.88 -13.05 -16.69
C GLY A 173 5.68 -12.11 -16.58
N ALA A 174 4.96 -12.14 -15.45
CA ALA A 174 3.97 -11.11 -15.12
C ALA A 174 4.62 -9.72 -15.07
N PRO A 175 3.98 -8.69 -15.65
CA PRO A 175 4.50 -7.33 -15.61
C PRO A 175 4.46 -6.76 -14.20
N SER A 176 5.35 -5.82 -13.90
CA SER A 176 5.48 -5.26 -12.56
C SER A 176 4.24 -4.51 -12.08
N ASP A 177 3.46 -3.90 -12.98
CA ASP A 177 2.20 -3.23 -12.61
C ASP A 177 1.13 -4.23 -12.13
N LEU A 178 1.04 -5.42 -12.74
CA LEU A 178 0.21 -6.52 -12.25
C LEU A 178 0.69 -7.02 -10.88
N LEU A 179 2.00 -7.23 -10.72
CA LEU A 179 2.59 -7.71 -9.45
C LEU A 179 2.42 -6.69 -8.32
N LYS A 180 2.45 -5.39 -8.61
CA LYS A 180 2.15 -4.32 -7.64
C LYS A 180 0.73 -4.45 -7.10
N VAL A 181 -0.27 -4.65 -7.96
CA VAL A 181 -1.66 -4.82 -7.50
C VAL A 181 -1.83 -6.15 -6.76
N ALA A 182 -1.17 -7.22 -7.21
CA ALA A 182 -1.17 -8.51 -6.52
C ALA A 182 -0.65 -8.41 -5.07
N GLY A 183 0.30 -7.50 -4.79
CA GLY A 183 0.77 -7.22 -3.43
C GLY A 183 -0.28 -6.59 -2.52
N THR A 184 -1.24 -5.84 -3.09
CA THR A 184 -2.33 -5.23 -2.32
C THR A 184 -3.51 -6.19 -2.15
N SER A 185 -3.99 -6.77 -3.24
CA SER A 185 -5.24 -7.56 -3.25
C SER A 185 -5.05 -9.06 -3.07
N GLY A 186 -3.83 -9.58 -3.28
CA GLY A 186 -3.58 -11.00 -3.52
C GLY A 186 -3.81 -11.39 -4.99
N VAL A 187 -3.47 -12.64 -5.33
CA VAL A 187 -3.69 -13.19 -6.67
C VAL A 187 -5.02 -13.94 -6.71
N SER A 188 -5.90 -13.55 -7.62
CA SER A 188 -7.19 -14.19 -7.83
C SER A 188 -7.58 -14.19 -9.31
N GLU A 189 -8.69 -14.87 -9.65
CA GLU A 189 -9.29 -14.76 -10.98
C GLU A 189 -9.60 -13.29 -11.29
N GLY A 190 -10.22 -12.57 -10.34
CA GLY A 190 -10.53 -11.15 -10.46
C GLY A 190 -9.32 -10.28 -10.72
N LEU A 191 -8.17 -10.51 -10.06
CA LEU A 191 -6.96 -9.75 -10.36
C LEU A 191 -6.61 -9.83 -11.85
N LEU A 192 -6.63 -11.04 -12.41
CA LEU A 192 -6.22 -11.30 -13.80
C LEU A 192 -7.27 -10.80 -14.80
N THR A 193 -8.56 -11.04 -14.56
CA THR A 193 -9.66 -10.58 -15.43
C THR A 193 -9.89 -9.07 -15.33
N GLY A 194 -9.74 -8.49 -14.15
CA GLY A 194 -9.77 -7.05 -13.90
C GLY A 194 -8.64 -6.33 -14.61
N TYR A 195 -7.43 -6.91 -14.61
CA TYR A 195 -6.29 -6.40 -15.39
C TYR A 195 -6.60 -6.37 -16.89
N VAL A 196 -7.16 -7.45 -17.44
CA VAL A 196 -7.63 -7.47 -18.83
C VAL A 196 -8.66 -6.37 -19.07
N SER A 197 -9.69 -6.28 -18.21
CA SER A 197 -10.79 -5.31 -18.36
C SER A 197 -10.31 -3.87 -18.38
N SER A 198 -9.46 -3.49 -17.41
CA SER A 198 -8.95 -2.12 -17.31
C SER A 198 -8.00 -1.77 -18.47
N LYS A 199 -7.09 -2.67 -18.85
CA LYS A 199 -6.17 -2.45 -19.98
C LYS A 199 -6.90 -2.39 -21.31
N SER A 200 -7.86 -3.28 -21.53
CA SER A 200 -8.64 -3.29 -22.76
C SER A 200 -9.56 -2.06 -22.84
N PHE A 201 -10.13 -1.61 -21.71
CA PHE A 201 -10.94 -0.39 -21.70
C PHE A 201 -10.09 0.83 -22.07
N TYR A 202 -8.88 0.95 -21.50
CA TYR A 202 -7.92 1.99 -21.91
C TYR A 202 -7.56 1.91 -23.40
N GLU A 203 -7.24 0.71 -23.91
CA GLU A 203 -6.88 0.49 -25.32
C GLU A 203 -7.98 0.94 -26.29
N ASN A 204 -9.24 0.70 -25.93
CA ASN A 204 -10.39 1.06 -26.77
C ASN A 204 -10.81 2.52 -26.61
N PHE A 205 -10.58 3.12 -25.45
CA PHE A 205 -11.04 4.46 -25.09
C PHE A 205 -9.94 5.29 -24.42
N PRO A 206 -8.82 5.57 -25.10
CA PRO A 206 -7.78 6.45 -24.56
C PRO A 206 -8.32 7.87 -24.39
N LEU A 207 -7.85 8.58 -23.35
CA LEU A 207 -8.17 9.99 -23.16
C LEU A 207 -7.52 10.83 -24.27
N ALA A 208 -8.33 11.65 -24.94
CA ALA A 208 -7.94 12.46 -26.10
C ALA A 208 -7.76 13.95 -25.78
N ASN A 209 -8.28 14.43 -24.64
CA ASN A 209 -8.14 15.82 -24.22
C ASN A 209 -8.32 15.99 -22.70
N SER A 210 -8.05 17.21 -22.22
CA SER A 210 -8.05 17.54 -20.80
C SER A 210 -9.42 17.38 -20.12
N GLN A 211 -10.51 17.37 -20.88
CA GLN A 211 -11.89 17.34 -20.39
C GLN A 211 -12.44 15.92 -20.28
N GLN A 212 -11.65 14.92 -20.65
CA GLN A 212 -12.04 13.52 -20.52
C GLN A 212 -11.50 12.91 -19.24
N SER A 213 -12.27 12.03 -18.62
CA SER A 213 -11.86 11.28 -17.44
C SER A 213 -12.38 9.85 -17.49
N TYR A 214 -11.68 8.96 -16.80
CA TYR A 214 -12.23 7.66 -16.45
C TYR A 214 -13.06 7.77 -15.19
N HIS A 215 -14.14 7.00 -15.11
CA HIS A 215 -14.95 6.74 -13.94
C HIS A 215 -15.23 5.23 -13.88
N VAL A 216 -15.12 4.62 -12.70
CA VAL A 216 -15.36 3.18 -12.56
C VAL A 216 -16.23 2.91 -11.35
N MET A 217 -17.30 2.14 -11.57
CA MET A 217 -18.05 1.49 -10.50
C MET A 217 -17.61 0.04 -10.42
N VAL A 218 -17.28 -0.38 -9.21
CA VAL A 218 -16.88 -1.75 -8.92
C VAL A 218 -17.78 -2.35 -7.85
N SER A 219 -17.82 -3.68 -7.79
CA SER A 219 -18.56 -4.44 -6.78
C SER A 219 -17.59 -5.24 -5.91
N PRO A 220 -17.21 -4.69 -4.75
CA PRO A 220 -16.09 -5.20 -3.96
C PRO A 220 -16.17 -6.69 -3.63
N GLY A 221 -15.06 -7.39 -3.84
CA GLY A 221 -14.80 -8.71 -3.24
C GLY A 221 -14.51 -9.86 -4.20
N ALA A 222 -14.32 -9.61 -5.49
CA ALA A 222 -13.86 -10.64 -6.45
C ALA A 222 -12.38 -10.54 -6.83
N GLY A 223 -11.67 -9.50 -6.36
CA GLY A 223 -10.23 -9.34 -6.55
C GLY A 223 -9.81 -8.41 -7.69
N ASP A 224 -10.76 -7.93 -8.50
CA ASP A 224 -10.55 -7.06 -9.66
C ASP A 224 -10.61 -5.56 -9.32
N ASP A 225 -11.21 -5.21 -8.19
CA ASP A 225 -11.65 -3.85 -7.87
C ASP A 225 -10.50 -2.84 -7.66
N ASP A 226 -9.32 -3.29 -7.21
CA ASP A 226 -8.14 -2.42 -7.00
C ASP A 226 -7.37 -2.13 -8.31
N ILE A 227 -7.64 -2.89 -9.37
CA ILE A 227 -6.96 -2.76 -10.65
C ILE A 227 -7.26 -1.40 -11.30
N PRO A 228 -8.52 -0.96 -11.48
CA PRO A 228 -8.82 0.34 -12.05
C PRO A 228 -8.11 1.47 -11.31
N MET A 229 -8.03 1.39 -9.97
CA MET A 229 -7.37 2.42 -9.18
C MET A 229 -5.90 2.60 -9.56
N THR A 230 -5.24 1.52 -9.97
CA THR A 230 -3.83 1.51 -10.35
C THR A 230 -3.62 1.79 -11.83
N ILE A 231 -4.40 1.16 -12.69
CA ILE A 231 -4.22 1.24 -14.14
C ILE A 231 -4.78 2.54 -14.72
N LEU A 232 -6.00 2.89 -14.34
CA LEU A 232 -6.73 4.04 -14.90
C LEU A 232 -6.59 5.32 -14.06
N ASP A 233 -5.94 5.23 -12.89
CA ASP A 233 -5.79 6.33 -11.94
C ASP A 233 -7.13 6.82 -11.37
N VAL A 234 -8.08 5.89 -11.22
CA VAL A 234 -9.36 6.17 -10.58
C VAL A 234 -9.24 5.97 -9.08
N VAL A 235 -9.00 7.04 -8.34
CA VAL A 235 -8.88 6.99 -6.89
C VAL A 235 -10.07 7.72 -6.26
N PRO A 236 -10.52 7.34 -5.05
CA PRO A 236 -11.68 7.93 -4.36
C PRO A 236 -11.53 9.43 -3.99
N LEU A 237 -10.58 10.13 -4.62
CA LEU A 237 -10.09 11.47 -4.35
C LEU A 237 -10.00 12.36 -5.60
N LYS A 238 -10.05 11.77 -6.81
CA LYS A 238 -9.95 12.51 -8.06
C LYS A 238 -11.34 12.94 -8.49
N TRP A 239 -11.64 14.20 -8.18
CA TRP A 239 -12.88 14.85 -8.55
C TRP A 239 -12.88 15.14 -10.04
N VAL A 240 -14.01 14.87 -10.66
CA VAL A 240 -14.31 15.36 -12.01
C VAL A 240 -15.60 16.17 -11.91
N GLY A 241 -15.56 17.41 -12.38
CA GLY A 241 -16.71 18.30 -12.30
C GLY A 241 -17.81 17.88 -13.26
N SER A 242 -19.05 17.75 -12.77
CA SER A 242 -20.26 17.68 -13.61
C SER A 242 -21.24 18.76 -13.16
N GLY A 243 -20.98 20.01 -13.55
CA GLY A 243 -21.76 21.17 -13.12
C GLY A 243 -21.60 21.48 -11.62
N SER A 244 -22.70 21.63 -10.89
CA SER A 244 -22.68 21.89 -9.43
C SER A 244 -22.41 20.65 -8.57
N SER A 245 -22.46 19.45 -9.17
CA SER A 245 -22.19 18.18 -8.49
C SER A 245 -20.71 17.79 -8.66
N GLN A 246 -20.04 17.55 -7.55
CA GLN A 246 -18.66 17.05 -7.53
C GLN A 246 -18.70 15.56 -7.19
N VAL A 247 -18.31 14.74 -8.16
CA VAL A 247 -18.22 13.28 -8.01
C VAL A 247 -16.77 12.85 -8.04
N TYR A 248 -16.49 11.75 -7.36
CA TYR A 248 -15.23 11.05 -7.54
C TYR A 248 -15.29 10.13 -8.76
N ASN A 249 -14.13 9.75 -9.26
CA ASN A 249 -14.03 8.82 -10.38
C ASN A 249 -14.04 7.34 -9.98
N TYR A 250 -14.29 7.03 -8.72
CA TYR A 250 -14.34 5.66 -8.22
C TYR A 250 -15.53 5.47 -7.27
N GLN A 251 -16.33 4.44 -7.52
CA GLN A 251 -17.43 3.99 -6.66
C GLN A 251 -17.25 2.50 -6.36
N ALA A 252 -17.42 2.10 -5.11
CA ALA A 252 -17.27 0.73 -4.66
C ALA A 252 -18.45 0.38 -3.74
N LEU A 253 -19.49 -0.23 -4.32
CA LEU A 253 -20.73 -0.59 -3.64
C LEU A 253 -21.17 -1.99 -4.08
N ASN A 254 -21.81 -2.73 -3.18
CA ASN A 254 -22.34 -4.04 -3.48
C ASN A 254 -23.50 -3.95 -4.48
N ASN A 255 -23.39 -4.68 -5.59
CA ASN A 255 -24.42 -4.81 -6.61
C ASN A 255 -25.05 -6.22 -6.69
N GLY A 256 -24.62 -7.15 -5.82
CA GLY A 256 -25.05 -8.56 -5.78
C GLY A 256 -24.25 -9.51 -6.67
N ASP A 257 -23.33 -9.03 -7.51
CA ASP A 257 -22.39 -9.83 -8.30
C ASP A 257 -21.00 -9.15 -8.33
N PRO A 258 -20.02 -9.65 -7.55
CA PRO A 258 -18.71 -9.01 -7.46
C PRO A 258 -17.86 -9.17 -8.73
N ASN A 259 -18.29 -9.96 -9.72
CA ASN A 259 -17.53 -10.21 -10.94
C ASN A 259 -17.85 -9.24 -12.09
N GLU A 260 -18.52 -8.13 -11.78
CA GLU A 260 -18.98 -7.15 -12.76
C GLU A 260 -18.49 -5.76 -12.41
N ASN A 261 -18.01 -5.04 -13.43
CA ASN A 261 -17.55 -3.67 -13.32
C ASN A 261 -18.17 -2.79 -14.41
N VAL A 262 -18.45 -1.53 -14.07
CA VAL A 262 -18.88 -0.50 -15.03
C VAL A 262 -17.73 0.49 -15.23
N TYR A 263 -17.24 0.55 -16.46
CA TYR A 263 -16.22 1.51 -16.89
C TYR A 263 -16.86 2.62 -17.71
N ILE A 264 -16.52 3.87 -17.42
CA ILE A 264 -17.04 5.04 -18.10
C ILE A 264 -15.88 5.94 -18.52
N ILE A 265 -15.85 6.33 -19.79
CA ILE A 265 -15.11 7.52 -20.23
C ILE A 265 -16.11 8.66 -20.31
N TRP A 266 -15.85 9.74 -19.58
CA TRP A 266 -16.75 10.87 -19.44
C TRP A 266 -16.09 12.13 -20.00
N ASN A 267 -16.83 12.93 -20.78
CA ASN A 267 -16.40 14.25 -21.19
C ASN A 267 -17.22 15.32 -20.46
N MET A 268 -16.56 16.15 -19.65
CA MET A 268 -17.24 17.14 -18.81
C MET A 268 -17.77 18.36 -19.59
N ASP A 269 -17.16 18.69 -20.73
CA ASP A 269 -17.60 19.79 -21.60
C ASP A 269 -18.88 19.45 -22.33
N THR A 270 -18.89 18.31 -23.02
CA THR A 270 -20.05 17.86 -23.81
C THR A 270 -21.12 17.21 -22.93
N LYS A 271 -20.77 16.81 -21.70
CA LYS A 271 -21.62 16.09 -20.74
C LYS A 271 -22.16 14.78 -21.33
N THR A 272 -21.27 14.06 -21.99
CA THR A 272 -21.54 12.77 -22.63
C THR A 272 -20.41 11.79 -22.33
N GLY A 273 -20.71 10.49 -22.37
CA GLY A 273 -19.70 9.46 -22.19
C GLY A 273 -20.02 8.17 -22.92
N ILE A 274 -19.09 7.23 -22.80
CA ILE A 274 -19.26 5.83 -23.22
C ILE A 274 -19.16 4.98 -21.96
N LEU A 275 -20.15 4.10 -21.78
CA LEU A 275 -20.25 3.16 -20.67
C LEU A 275 -20.02 1.73 -21.19
N ALA A 276 -19.16 0.98 -20.52
CA ALA A 276 -18.96 -0.45 -20.72
C ALA A 276 -19.32 -1.21 -19.43
N LEU A 277 -20.33 -2.09 -19.49
CA LEU A 277 -20.55 -3.11 -18.46
C LEU A 277 -19.71 -4.33 -18.83
N MET A 278 -18.69 -4.60 -18.02
CA MET A 278 -17.72 -5.68 -18.24
C MET A 278 -17.83 -6.72 -17.13
N LYS A 279 -17.57 -7.99 -17.47
CA LYS A 279 -17.69 -9.11 -16.52
C LYS A 279 -16.60 -10.15 -16.71
N HIS A 280 -16.33 -10.90 -15.65
CA HIS A 280 -15.53 -12.12 -15.73
C HIS A 280 -16.28 -13.16 -16.59
N ASN A 281 -15.55 -13.92 -17.41
CA ASN A 281 -16.17 -15.00 -18.15
C ASN A 281 -16.57 -16.14 -17.19
N THR A 282 -17.86 -16.31 -16.97
CA THR A 282 -18.42 -17.28 -16.02
C THR A 282 -18.13 -18.75 -16.36
N ASN A 283 -17.61 -19.05 -17.55
CA ASN A 283 -17.32 -20.40 -18.00
C ASN A 283 -15.84 -20.80 -17.80
N LEU A 284 -14.99 -19.94 -17.23
CA LEU A 284 -13.55 -20.19 -17.12
C LEU A 284 -13.23 -21.45 -16.29
N LEU A 285 -13.87 -21.63 -15.13
CA LEU A 285 -13.71 -22.83 -14.30
C LEU A 285 -14.08 -24.12 -15.04
N ASN A 286 -15.16 -24.10 -15.82
CA ASN A 286 -15.58 -25.25 -16.62
C ASN A 286 -14.59 -25.54 -17.76
N GLN A 287 -14.08 -24.51 -18.42
CA GLN A 287 -13.04 -24.67 -19.45
C GLN A 287 -11.77 -25.26 -18.86
N PHE A 288 -11.31 -24.74 -17.71
CA PHE A 288 -10.14 -25.26 -17.02
C PHE A 288 -10.34 -26.74 -16.62
N LYS A 289 -11.48 -27.07 -16.01
CA LYS A 289 -11.83 -28.45 -15.65
C LYS A 289 -11.91 -29.37 -16.86
N ALA A 290 -12.48 -28.91 -17.97
CA ALA A 290 -12.57 -29.71 -19.19
C ALA A 290 -11.19 -29.99 -19.81
N GLN A 291 -10.25 -29.04 -19.70
CA GLN A 291 -8.90 -29.16 -20.25
C GLN A 291 -7.96 -29.98 -19.35
N THR A 292 -8.13 -29.90 -18.04
CA THR A 292 -7.16 -30.44 -17.06
C THR A 292 -7.70 -31.59 -16.21
N GLY A 293 -9.03 -31.74 -16.12
CA GLY A 293 -9.70 -32.65 -15.19
C GLY A 293 -9.72 -32.17 -13.72
N ILE A 294 -9.22 -30.96 -13.42
CA ILE A 294 -9.05 -30.46 -12.06
C ILE A 294 -10.27 -29.64 -11.62
N ASN A 295 -10.75 -29.87 -10.39
CA ASN A 295 -11.68 -28.96 -9.72
C ASN A 295 -10.89 -27.96 -8.87
N VAL A 296 -11.20 -26.68 -8.99
CA VAL A 296 -10.51 -25.63 -8.25
C VAL A 296 -11.08 -25.53 -6.83
N VAL A 297 -10.17 -25.47 -5.85
CA VAL A 297 -10.44 -25.26 -4.43
C VAL A 297 -9.65 -24.03 -4.00
N SER A 298 -10.30 -23.05 -3.37
CA SER A 298 -9.65 -21.82 -2.92
C SER A 298 -8.56 -22.08 -1.87
N GLY A 299 -7.48 -21.31 -1.90
CA GLY A 299 -6.30 -21.45 -1.05
C GLY A 299 -5.53 -22.75 -1.27
N SER A 300 -5.61 -23.37 -2.46
CA SER A 300 -4.99 -24.67 -2.74
C SER A 300 -4.10 -24.67 -3.98
N LEU A 301 -3.35 -25.77 -4.15
CA LEU A 301 -2.57 -26.02 -5.36
C LEU A 301 -3.42 -26.05 -6.64
N SER A 302 -4.68 -26.50 -6.55
CA SER A 302 -5.59 -26.49 -7.70
C SER A 302 -5.92 -25.07 -8.18
N GLU A 303 -6.04 -24.11 -7.25
CA GLU A 303 -6.23 -22.70 -7.58
C GLU A 303 -4.94 -22.07 -8.14
N LEU A 304 -3.77 -22.41 -7.60
CA LEU A 304 -2.49 -21.97 -8.16
C LEU A 304 -2.31 -22.40 -9.63
N LYS A 305 -2.68 -23.65 -9.96
CA LYS A 305 -2.70 -24.15 -11.34
C LYS A 305 -3.68 -23.37 -12.21
N TYR A 306 -4.84 -23.02 -11.66
CA TYR A 306 -5.85 -22.24 -12.34
C TYR A 306 -5.37 -20.81 -12.63
N MET A 307 -4.73 -20.14 -11.66
CA MET A 307 -4.14 -18.80 -11.84
C MET A 307 -3.07 -18.78 -12.94
N THR A 308 -2.20 -19.80 -12.96
CA THR A 308 -1.17 -19.92 -13.99
C THR A 308 -1.79 -20.16 -15.38
N TRP A 309 -2.86 -20.95 -15.45
CA TRP A 309 -3.62 -21.17 -16.69
C TRP A 309 -4.31 -19.89 -17.19
N LEU A 310 -4.92 -19.10 -16.30
CA LEU A 310 -5.50 -17.81 -16.63
C LEU A 310 -4.44 -16.84 -17.16
N PHE A 311 -3.29 -16.76 -16.51
CA PHE A 311 -2.20 -15.89 -16.96
C PHE A 311 -1.63 -16.33 -18.32
N ALA A 312 -1.56 -17.64 -18.58
CA ALA A 312 -1.22 -18.14 -19.92
C ALA A 312 -2.25 -17.70 -20.97
N LYS A 313 -3.55 -17.75 -20.65
CA LYS A 313 -4.61 -17.22 -21.53
C LYS A 313 -4.51 -15.72 -21.74
N MET A 314 -4.16 -14.92 -20.74
CA MET A 314 -3.96 -13.47 -20.90
C MET A 314 -2.93 -13.15 -22.00
N LYS A 315 -1.91 -14.00 -22.16
CA LYS A 315 -0.87 -13.82 -23.19
C LYS A 315 -1.35 -14.18 -24.60
N THR A 316 -2.23 -15.17 -24.72
CA THR A 316 -2.56 -15.78 -26.02
C THR A 316 -3.95 -15.42 -26.53
N ASP A 317 -4.91 -15.22 -25.63
CA ASP A 317 -6.33 -14.98 -25.90
C ASP A 317 -6.99 -14.23 -24.72
N PRO A 318 -6.55 -12.99 -24.43
CA PRO A 318 -7.07 -12.21 -23.30
C PRO A 318 -8.57 -11.93 -23.40
N GLY A 319 -9.10 -11.76 -24.61
CA GLY A 319 -10.53 -11.55 -24.85
C GLY A 319 -11.41 -12.72 -24.39
N SER A 320 -10.85 -13.93 -24.22
CA SER A 320 -11.59 -15.06 -23.67
C SER A 320 -11.87 -14.96 -22.17
N LEU A 321 -11.18 -14.06 -21.45
CA LEU A 321 -11.25 -13.96 -20.00
C LEU A 321 -12.39 -13.07 -19.50
N VAL A 322 -12.90 -12.19 -20.37
CA VAL A 322 -13.88 -11.17 -20.00
C VAL A 322 -14.98 -11.08 -21.06
N THR A 323 -16.13 -10.52 -20.68
CA THR A 323 -17.19 -10.14 -21.62
C THR A 323 -17.50 -8.65 -21.50
N VAL A 324 -17.88 -8.04 -22.62
CA VAL A 324 -18.49 -6.70 -22.66
C VAL A 324 -19.97 -6.91 -22.89
N ASP A 325 -20.74 -7.00 -21.80
CA ASP A 325 -22.17 -7.30 -21.84
C ASP A 325 -22.98 -6.13 -22.40
N LYS A 326 -22.52 -4.90 -22.17
CA LYS A 326 -23.10 -3.70 -22.74
C LYS A 326 -22.02 -2.68 -23.05
N LEU A 327 -22.13 -2.07 -24.23
CA LEU A 327 -21.39 -0.88 -24.60
C LEU A 327 -22.40 0.18 -25.08
N ALA A 328 -22.44 1.31 -24.39
CA ALA A 328 -23.50 2.30 -24.54
C ALA A 328 -22.97 3.74 -24.59
N THR A 329 -23.70 4.62 -25.26
CA THR A 329 -23.54 6.06 -25.05
C THR A 329 -24.39 6.51 -23.88
N ILE A 330 -23.86 7.43 -23.08
CA ILE A 330 -24.56 8.03 -21.94
C ILE A 330 -24.51 9.55 -22.00
N ASN A 331 -25.55 10.18 -21.47
CA ASN A 331 -25.61 11.62 -21.22
C ASN A 331 -25.59 11.92 -19.71
N LYS A 332 -25.69 13.20 -19.33
CA LYS A 332 -25.66 13.62 -17.92
C LYS A 332 -26.73 12.95 -17.05
N ALA A 333 -27.96 12.83 -17.54
CA ALA A 333 -29.05 12.24 -16.77
C ALA A 333 -28.78 10.76 -16.48
N ASP A 334 -28.24 10.04 -17.46
CA ASP A 334 -27.86 8.62 -17.30
C ASP A 334 -26.71 8.48 -16.29
N PHE A 335 -25.70 9.36 -16.38
CA PHE A 335 -24.58 9.40 -15.44
C PHE A 335 -25.06 9.70 -14.02
N ASP A 336 -25.85 10.76 -13.83
CA ASP A 336 -26.37 11.16 -12.51
C ASP A 336 -27.28 10.08 -11.91
N TYR A 337 -28.06 9.37 -12.74
CA TYR A 337 -28.94 8.29 -12.30
C TYR A 337 -28.16 7.09 -11.76
N LEU A 338 -27.13 6.65 -12.49
CA LEU A 338 -26.31 5.51 -12.12
C LEU A 338 -25.36 5.87 -10.97
N TRP A 339 -24.65 7.00 -11.07
CA TRP A 339 -23.61 7.40 -10.12
C TRP A 339 -24.17 8.03 -8.83
N GLY A 340 -25.28 8.76 -8.93
CA GLY A 340 -25.85 9.56 -7.85
C GLY A 340 -25.36 11.01 -7.87
N THR A 341 -25.98 11.84 -7.03
CA THR A 341 -25.61 13.24 -6.85
C THR A 341 -25.66 13.62 -5.38
N ALA A 342 -24.70 14.44 -4.94
CA ALA A 342 -24.73 15.04 -3.62
C ALA A 342 -24.28 16.49 -3.74
N VAL A 343 -25.11 17.42 -3.26
CA VAL A 343 -24.82 18.86 -3.27
C VAL A 343 -25.16 19.47 -1.93
N MET A 344 -24.31 20.39 -1.47
CA MET A 344 -24.65 21.24 -0.33
C MET A 344 -25.94 22.01 -0.62
N ASP A 345 -26.88 22.02 0.32
CA ASP A 345 -28.14 22.75 0.15
C ASP A 345 -27.82 24.24 -0.03
N PRO A 346 -28.11 24.84 -1.20
CA PRO A 346 -27.81 26.23 -1.45
C PRO A 346 -28.63 27.19 -0.56
N ASN A 347 -29.71 26.70 0.05
CA ASN A 347 -30.56 27.47 0.95
C ASN A 347 -30.18 27.30 2.42
N ASP A 348 -29.23 26.41 2.74
CA ASP A 348 -28.71 26.24 4.09
C ASP A 348 -27.55 27.23 4.35
N PRO A 349 -27.77 28.29 5.15
CA PRO A 349 -26.71 29.27 5.44
C PRO A 349 -25.55 28.69 6.25
N THR A 350 -25.77 27.55 6.93
CA THR A 350 -24.75 26.87 7.74
C THR A 350 -23.88 25.93 6.90
N ARG A 351 -24.31 25.61 5.67
CA ARG A 351 -23.64 24.68 4.74
C ARG A 351 -23.35 23.31 5.38
N THR A 352 -24.28 22.81 6.19
CA THR A 352 -24.20 21.49 6.83
C THR A 352 -25.15 20.49 6.20
N ASN A 353 -26.27 20.94 5.64
CA ASN A 353 -27.27 20.09 5.01
C ASN A 353 -26.89 19.77 3.56
N VAL A 354 -27.12 18.52 3.17
CA VAL A 354 -26.81 17.98 1.84
C VAL A 354 -28.08 17.45 1.22
N ILE A 355 -28.35 17.87 -0.03
CA ILE A 355 -29.32 17.22 -0.89
C ILE A 355 -28.63 15.99 -1.48
N PHE A 356 -28.94 14.83 -0.92
CA PHE A 356 -28.32 13.55 -1.27
C PHE A 356 -29.29 12.70 -2.10
N ASN A 357 -28.87 12.34 -3.31
CA ASN A 357 -29.56 11.38 -4.17
C ASN A 357 -28.60 10.21 -4.41
N PRO A 358 -28.82 9.03 -3.80
CA PRO A 358 -27.93 7.89 -3.99
C PRO A 358 -27.95 7.43 -5.45
N GLY A 359 -26.81 6.91 -5.91
CA GLY A 359 -26.71 6.29 -7.22
C GLY A 359 -27.41 4.93 -7.25
N HIS A 360 -27.98 4.57 -8.41
CA HIS A 360 -28.56 3.25 -8.63
C HIS A 360 -27.52 2.18 -9.00
N GLY A 361 -26.24 2.57 -9.12
CA GLY A 361 -25.13 1.68 -9.39
C GLY A 361 -25.35 0.89 -10.68
N PHE A 362 -25.32 -0.44 -10.57
CA PHE A 362 -25.43 -1.38 -11.68
C PHE A 362 -26.89 -1.71 -12.02
N ASP A 363 -27.79 -0.74 -12.11
CA ASP A 363 -29.16 -1.02 -12.56
C ASP A 363 -29.13 -1.61 -13.99
N LYS A 364 -29.13 -2.95 -14.08
CA LYS A 364 -28.94 -3.67 -15.33
C LYS A 364 -30.13 -3.47 -16.25
N ALA A 365 -31.33 -3.30 -15.70
CA ALA A 365 -32.52 -3.05 -16.50
C ALA A 365 -32.40 -1.68 -17.18
N TYR A 366 -31.93 -0.67 -16.45
CA TYR A 366 -31.64 0.65 -17.00
C TYR A 366 -30.50 0.59 -18.04
N ILE A 367 -29.35 0.01 -17.68
CA ILE A 367 -28.17 -0.11 -18.54
C ILE A 367 -28.49 -0.82 -19.86
N ASN A 368 -29.28 -1.90 -19.81
CA ASN A 368 -29.66 -2.65 -21.01
C ASN A 368 -30.50 -1.81 -21.98
N ASN A 369 -31.28 -0.86 -21.48
CA ASN A 369 -32.10 0.05 -22.29
C ASN A 369 -31.34 1.28 -22.81
N LEU A 370 -30.08 1.50 -22.41
CA LEU A 370 -29.26 2.59 -22.94
C LEU A 370 -28.97 2.41 -24.44
N PRO A 371 -28.75 3.51 -25.19
CA PRO A 371 -28.39 3.43 -26.61
C PRO A 371 -27.07 2.68 -26.81
N ASN A 372 -27.05 1.70 -27.72
CA ASN A 372 -25.82 0.96 -28.03
C ASN A 372 -24.78 1.87 -28.70
N TYR A 373 -23.52 1.71 -28.30
CA TYR A 373 -22.38 2.29 -29.00
C TYR A 373 -21.74 1.21 -29.88
N ALA A 374 -21.79 1.39 -31.20
CA ALA A 374 -21.24 0.44 -32.15
C ALA A 374 -19.71 0.57 -32.21
N HIS A 375 -19.01 -0.42 -31.67
CA HIS A 375 -17.54 -0.45 -31.64
C HIS A 375 -17.03 -1.89 -31.65
N ASN A 376 -15.95 -2.13 -32.38
CA ASN A 376 -15.27 -3.42 -32.37
C ASN A 376 -14.23 -3.41 -31.26
N TYR A 377 -14.53 -4.10 -30.16
CA TYR A 377 -13.70 -4.07 -28.97
C TYR A 377 -12.39 -4.86 -29.17
N GLN A 378 -11.27 -4.26 -28.76
CA GLN A 378 -9.90 -4.73 -28.96
C GLN A 378 -9.27 -5.27 -27.67
N TYR A 379 -8.27 -6.16 -27.81
CA TYR A 379 -7.52 -6.79 -26.71
C TYR A 379 -6.04 -7.07 -27.06
N GLN A 380 -5.38 -6.22 -27.85
CA GLN A 380 -4.01 -6.52 -28.32
C GLN A 380 -2.93 -6.10 -27.31
N ASN A 381 -3.12 -4.98 -26.61
CA ASN A 381 -2.09 -4.35 -25.80
C ASN A 381 -2.33 -4.51 -24.29
N ILE A 382 -2.67 -5.74 -23.88
CA ILE A 382 -3.00 -6.03 -22.47
C ILE A 382 -1.76 -6.04 -21.59
N LEU A 383 -0.75 -6.84 -21.97
CA LEU A 383 0.49 -6.94 -21.20
C LEU A 383 1.52 -5.94 -21.75
N PRO A 384 2.09 -5.07 -20.90
CA PRO A 384 3.15 -4.16 -21.33
C PRO A 384 4.41 -4.95 -21.67
N ARG A 385 5.17 -4.43 -22.64
CA ARG A 385 6.48 -5.00 -23.01
C ARG A 385 7.51 -4.66 -21.94
N ASN A 386 8.38 -5.62 -21.63
CA ASN A 386 9.56 -5.37 -20.79
C ASN A 386 10.66 -4.74 -21.65
N ASN A 387 11.12 -3.55 -21.28
CA ASN A 387 12.29 -2.89 -21.89
C ASN A 387 13.16 -2.22 -20.82
N TYR A 388 13.53 -3.01 -19.80
CA TYR A 388 14.31 -2.55 -18.65
C TYR A 388 15.52 -1.69 -19.03
N ALA A 389 16.41 -2.19 -19.89
CA ALA A 389 17.67 -1.50 -20.23
C ALA A 389 17.46 -0.12 -20.89
N THR A 390 16.42 0.03 -21.73
CA THR A 390 16.10 1.33 -22.32
C THR A 390 15.59 2.30 -21.26
N MET A 391 14.73 1.83 -20.35
CA MET A 391 14.17 2.69 -19.30
C MET A 391 15.25 3.08 -18.28
N GLU A 392 16.14 2.15 -17.92
CA GLU A 392 17.33 2.41 -17.10
C GLU A 392 18.21 3.50 -17.74
N ALA A 393 18.45 3.43 -19.06
CA ALA A 393 19.20 4.45 -19.77
C ALA A 393 18.49 5.83 -19.74
N ILE A 394 17.16 5.87 -19.92
CA ILE A 394 16.37 7.11 -19.83
C ILE A 394 16.46 7.71 -18.43
N GLY A 395 16.29 6.90 -17.38
CA GLY A 395 16.40 7.35 -15.99
C GLY A 395 17.80 7.90 -15.67
N SER A 396 18.84 7.22 -16.15
CA SER A 396 20.24 7.66 -16.01
C SER A 396 20.47 9.00 -16.72
N GLN A 397 19.97 9.14 -17.94
CA GLN A 397 20.11 10.37 -18.73
C GLN A 397 19.37 11.55 -18.06
N ALA A 398 18.17 11.33 -17.52
CA ALA A 398 17.42 12.34 -16.79
C ALA A 398 18.21 12.83 -15.56
N ALA A 399 18.78 11.90 -14.78
CA ALA A 399 19.62 12.23 -13.64
C ALA A 399 20.91 12.97 -14.05
N GLN A 400 21.54 12.62 -15.17
CA GLN A 400 22.72 13.33 -15.69
C GLN A 400 22.41 14.77 -16.10
N ILE A 401 21.29 15.01 -16.79
CA ILE A 401 20.88 16.37 -17.15
C ILE A 401 20.62 17.19 -15.88
N ALA A 402 19.87 16.63 -14.92
CA ALA A 402 19.59 17.29 -13.66
C ALA A 402 20.86 17.56 -12.84
N GLN A 403 21.82 16.63 -12.82
CA GLN A 403 23.11 16.81 -12.18
C GLN A 403 23.88 18.00 -12.78
N GLY A 404 23.87 18.15 -14.10
CA GLY A 404 24.51 19.28 -14.78
C GLY A 404 23.90 20.64 -14.43
N LEU A 405 22.61 20.68 -14.09
CA LEU A 405 21.87 21.90 -13.75
C LEU A 405 21.90 22.23 -12.25
N LEU A 406 21.81 21.22 -11.39
CA LEU A 406 21.68 21.36 -9.94
C LEU A 406 23.01 21.17 -9.19
N GLY A 407 24.00 20.51 -9.79
CA GLY A 407 25.33 20.31 -9.21
C GLY A 407 25.40 19.33 -8.03
N PHE A 408 24.45 18.39 -7.92
CA PHE A 408 24.44 17.39 -6.84
C PHE A 408 25.48 16.27 -7.07
N ASN A 409 25.84 15.58 -5.98
CA ASN A 409 26.71 14.41 -6.01
C ASN A 409 25.91 13.13 -5.78
N ASN A 410 26.48 11.99 -6.18
CA ASN A 410 25.92 10.69 -5.82
C ASN A 410 25.94 10.53 -4.28
N GLY A 411 24.82 10.08 -3.71
CA GLY A 411 24.62 9.94 -2.27
C GLY A 411 24.24 11.23 -1.56
N ASP A 412 23.89 12.30 -2.28
CA ASP A 412 23.44 13.55 -1.66
C ASP A 412 22.07 13.39 -1.00
N SER A 413 22.04 13.39 0.33
CA SER A 413 20.81 13.30 1.12
C SER A 413 19.89 14.52 0.97
N ASN A 414 20.38 15.62 0.40
CA ASN A 414 19.59 16.83 0.10
C ASN A 414 19.02 16.83 -1.33
N LEU A 415 19.19 15.75 -2.08
CA LEU A 415 18.52 15.55 -3.35
C LEU A 415 17.23 14.74 -3.15
N LEU A 416 16.12 15.25 -3.67
CA LEU A 416 14.87 14.53 -3.83
C LEU A 416 14.62 14.26 -5.32
N VAL A 417 14.13 13.06 -5.63
CA VAL A 417 13.61 12.71 -6.95
C VAL A 417 12.15 12.28 -6.83
N ILE A 418 11.27 12.87 -7.64
CA ILE A 418 9.88 12.43 -7.80
C ILE A 418 9.68 12.07 -9.28
N THR A 419 9.05 10.95 -9.59
CA THR A 419 8.86 10.50 -10.98
C THR A 419 7.57 9.72 -11.16
N SER A 420 7.01 9.72 -12.37
CA SER A 420 5.94 8.81 -12.78
C SER A 420 6.45 7.42 -13.21
N ALA A 421 7.77 7.24 -13.28
CA ALA A 421 8.39 5.95 -13.58
C ALA A 421 7.88 4.85 -12.65
N GLY A 422 7.63 3.67 -13.22
CA GLY A 422 7.04 2.54 -12.51
C GLY A 422 5.51 2.51 -12.52
N TYR A 423 4.85 3.55 -13.03
CA TYR A 423 3.40 3.58 -13.26
C TYR A 423 3.04 3.94 -14.71
N SER A 424 3.62 5.02 -15.25
CA SER A 424 3.44 5.40 -16.66
C SER A 424 3.92 4.31 -17.60
N LEU A 425 3.25 4.19 -18.75
CA LEU A 425 3.76 3.41 -19.87
C LEU A 425 4.27 4.33 -20.96
N LEU A 426 5.38 3.93 -21.58
CA LEU A 426 5.93 4.59 -22.76
C LEU A 426 5.77 3.64 -23.95
N ASP A 427 4.88 3.95 -24.90
CA ASP A 427 4.53 3.06 -26.03
C ASP A 427 4.16 1.62 -25.60
N ASN A 428 3.35 1.48 -24.54
CA ASN A 428 3.02 0.20 -23.91
C ASN A 428 4.24 -0.56 -23.34
N GLN A 429 5.29 0.16 -22.92
CA GLN A 429 6.46 -0.39 -22.24
C GLN A 429 6.47 0.07 -20.79
N GLY A 430 6.73 -0.86 -19.86
CA GLY A 430 6.84 -0.54 -18.44
C GLY A 430 8.07 0.33 -18.17
N THR A 431 7.90 1.39 -17.37
CA THR A 431 8.96 2.39 -17.10
C THR A 431 9.76 2.13 -15.82
N LEU A 432 9.53 1.02 -15.14
CA LEU A 432 10.10 0.74 -13.81
C LEU A 432 11.64 0.75 -13.79
N GLY A 433 12.28 0.30 -14.86
CA GLY A 433 13.76 0.31 -14.98
C GLY A 433 14.38 1.70 -14.87
N ALA A 434 13.64 2.78 -15.15
CA ALA A 434 14.14 4.14 -14.98
C ALA A 434 14.47 4.48 -13.52
N LEU A 435 13.86 3.80 -12.54
CA LEU A 435 14.21 3.96 -11.13
C LEU A 435 15.67 3.55 -10.87
N ASP A 436 16.11 2.42 -11.40
CA ASP A 436 17.49 1.95 -11.22
C ASP A 436 18.49 2.87 -11.94
N GLY A 437 18.11 3.38 -13.12
CA GLY A 437 18.89 4.39 -13.83
C GLY A 437 19.12 5.66 -13.00
N ILE A 438 18.07 6.17 -12.36
CA ILE A 438 18.17 7.30 -11.43
C ILE A 438 19.10 6.95 -10.28
N ILE A 439 18.86 5.83 -9.59
CA ILE A 439 19.65 5.39 -8.42
C ILE A 439 21.13 5.27 -8.76
N SER A 440 21.47 4.73 -9.93
CA SER A 440 22.86 4.56 -10.36
C SER A 440 23.64 5.89 -10.42
N MET A 441 22.95 6.97 -10.77
CA MET A 441 23.53 8.31 -10.91
C MET A 441 23.46 9.12 -9.62
N THR A 442 22.35 9.00 -8.87
CA THR A 442 22.06 9.85 -7.72
C THR A 442 22.43 9.23 -6.37
N GLY A 443 22.53 7.90 -6.27
CA GLY A 443 22.63 7.20 -4.99
C GLY A 443 21.38 7.35 -4.12
N SER A 444 20.23 7.70 -4.73
CA SER A 444 18.97 7.86 -3.99
C SER A 444 18.51 6.54 -3.36
N THR A 445 17.88 6.65 -2.20
CA THR A 445 17.28 5.57 -1.42
C THR A 445 15.77 5.75 -1.38
N ILE A 446 15.07 4.83 -0.71
CA ILE A 446 13.62 4.94 -0.52
C ILE A 446 13.16 6.24 0.18
N ASN A 447 14.07 6.90 0.91
CA ASN A 447 13.79 8.15 1.62
C ASN A 447 13.77 9.38 0.70
N ASN A 448 14.29 9.28 -0.52
CA ASN A 448 14.41 10.43 -1.42
C ASN A 448 14.21 10.09 -2.92
N LEU A 449 13.68 8.92 -3.25
CA LEU A 449 13.18 8.57 -4.59
C LEU A 449 11.71 8.15 -4.52
N PHE A 450 10.83 8.99 -5.06
CA PHE A 450 9.38 8.81 -4.99
C PHE A 450 8.81 8.43 -6.35
N SER A 451 8.45 7.15 -6.48
CA SER A 451 7.63 6.63 -7.59
C SER A 451 6.17 7.01 -7.35
N LEU A 452 5.72 8.10 -7.97
CA LEU A 452 4.38 8.65 -7.77
C LEU A 452 3.34 7.91 -8.62
N LYS A 453 2.33 7.31 -7.96
CA LYS A 453 1.22 6.64 -8.64
C LYS A 453 0.51 7.59 -9.59
N ARG A 454 0.42 7.14 -10.84
CA ARG A 454 -0.23 7.82 -11.95
C ARG A 454 -0.87 6.80 -12.88
N GLY A 455 -1.82 7.24 -13.68
CA GLY A 455 -2.40 6.39 -14.72
C GLY A 455 -1.36 5.99 -15.75
N ILE A 456 -1.54 4.80 -16.33
CA ILE A 456 -0.62 4.28 -17.36
C ILE A 456 -0.48 5.20 -18.57
N TRP A 457 -1.47 6.08 -18.78
CA TRP A 457 -1.57 7.05 -19.87
C TRP A 457 -0.87 8.40 -19.58
N THR A 458 -0.33 8.58 -18.38
CA THR A 458 0.41 9.80 -18.02
C THR A 458 1.82 9.78 -18.63
N PRO A 459 2.39 10.94 -18.98
CA PRO A 459 3.75 11.00 -19.52
C PRO A 459 4.79 10.51 -18.52
N LEU A 460 5.93 10.02 -19.04
CA LEU A 460 7.12 9.74 -18.24
C LEU A 460 7.85 11.06 -17.93
N TRP A 461 7.99 11.40 -16.65
CA TRP A 461 8.66 12.62 -16.20
C TRP A 461 9.46 12.41 -14.92
N PHE A 462 10.35 13.37 -14.63
CA PHE A 462 11.29 13.33 -13.52
C PHE A 462 11.47 14.73 -12.93
N LEU A 463 11.14 14.92 -11.66
CA LEU A 463 11.45 16.12 -10.90
C LEU A 463 12.66 15.83 -10.00
N PHE A 464 13.74 16.58 -10.19
CA PHE A 464 14.89 16.58 -9.29
C PHE A 464 14.86 17.87 -8.48
N THR A 465 15.04 17.78 -7.17
CA THR A 465 14.99 18.93 -6.25
C THR A 465 16.16 18.90 -5.30
N GLN A 466 17.01 19.93 -5.36
CA GLN A 466 18.12 20.13 -4.44
C GLN A 466 17.69 21.06 -3.31
N LYS A 467 17.74 20.57 -2.07
CA LYS A 467 17.51 21.39 -0.88
C LYS A 467 18.73 22.25 -0.57
N GLY A 468 18.53 23.57 -0.56
CA GLY A 468 19.50 24.58 -0.19
C GLY A 468 19.65 24.75 1.32
N ALA A 469 20.74 25.40 1.73
CA ALA A 469 21.05 25.62 3.15
C ALA A 469 20.03 26.52 3.86
N ASN A 470 19.31 27.39 3.13
CA ASN A 470 18.28 28.26 3.71
C ASN A 470 16.86 27.71 3.49
N GLY A 471 16.74 26.46 3.03
CA GLY A 471 15.45 25.82 2.76
C GLY A 471 14.91 26.06 1.35
N GLU A 472 15.70 26.63 0.44
CA GLU A 472 15.36 26.67 -0.98
C GLU A 472 15.17 25.26 -1.53
N LEU A 473 14.23 25.06 -2.43
CA LEU A 473 13.99 23.80 -3.13
C LEU A 473 14.20 24.04 -4.62
N ASN A 474 15.47 24.10 -5.03
CA ASN A 474 15.83 24.33 -6.43
C ASN A 474 15.53 23.09 -7.25
N SER A 475 14.60 23.21 -8.19
CA SER A 475 14.05 22.06 -8.90
C SER A 475 14.17 22.16 -10.42
N VAL A 476 14.36 21.00 -11.04
CA VAL A 476 14.33 20.80 -12.49
C VAL A 476 13.28 19.72 -12.79
N LEU A 477 12.31 20.04 -13.65
CA LEU A 477 11.36 19.08 -14.19
C LEU A 477 11.79 18.68 -15.60
N LEU A 478 11.92 17.38 -15.85
CA LEU A 478 12.14 16.80 -17.17
C LEU A 478 10.94 15.95 -17.56
N GLN A 479 10.59 15.97 -18.85
CA GLN A 479 9.61 15.07 -19.43
C GLN A 479 10.21 14.36 -20.64
N TYR A 480 9.92 13.07 -20.79
CA TYR A 480 10.25 12.35 -22.01
C TYR A 480 9.22 12.68 -23.10
N ASN A 481 9.69 13.21 -24.23
CA ASN A 481 8.86 13.50 -25.37
C ASN A 481 8.90 12.30 -26.34
N GLU A 482 7.76 11.61 -26.44
CA GLU A 482 7.64 10.39 -27.25
C GLU A 482 7.84 10.66 -28.75
N ASN A 483 7.46 11.85 -29.24
CA ASN A 483 7.57 12.20 -30.65
C ASN A 483 9.02 12.45 -31.07
N THR A 484 9.80 13.11 -30.20
CA THR A 484 11.21 13.43 -30.47
C THR A 484 12.16 12.35 -29.95
N GLN A 485 11.68 11.45 -29.09
CA GLN A 485 12.46 10.44 -28.37
C GLN A 485 13.60 11.08 -27.56
N THR A 486 13.32 12.21 -26.90
CA THR A 486 14.30 12.95 -26.10
C THR A 486 13.72 13.41 -24.77
N LEU A 487 14.61 13.63 -23.80
CA LEU A 487 14.27 14.29 -22.54
C LEU A 487 14.31 15.80 -22.72
N GLU A 488 13.22 16.46 -22.37
CA GLU A 488 13.06 17.90 -22.46
C GLU A 488 12.93 18.49 -21.05
N VAL A 489 13.71 19.54 -20.77
CA VAL A 489 13.55 20.35 -19.55
C VAL A 489 12.30 21.21 -19.73
N LEU A 490 11.42 21.20 -18.73
CA LEU A 490 10.22 22.03 -18.68
C LEU A 490 10.49 23.26 -17.81
N PRO A 491 10.89 24.40 -18.39
CA PRO A 491 11.25 25.57 -17.61
C PRO A 491 10.02 26.27 -17.03
N VAL A 492 10.21 26.88 -15.86
CA VAL A 492 9.23 27.81 -15.30
C VAL A 492 9.41 29.16 -15.97
N VAL A 493 8.35 29.69 -16.59
CA VAL A 493 8.37 31.03 -17.19
C VAL A 493 7.71 32.02 -16.24
N TYR A 494 8.51 32.91 -15.65
CA TYR A 494 8.06 33.92 -14.70
C TYR A 494 8.60 35.30 -15.08
N ASN A 495 7.73 36.31 -15.13
CA ASN A 495 8.05 37.67 -15.59
C ASN A 495 8.78 37.74 -16.95
N GLY A 496 8.41 36.84 -17.87
CA GLY A 496 9.01 36.77 -19.23
C GLY A 496 10.42 36.16 -19.27
N VAL A 497 10.92 35.64 -18.15
CA VAL A 497 12.20 34.94 -18.06
C VAL A 497 11.93 33.44 -17.90
N SER A 498 12.66 32.62 -18.65
CA SER A 498 12.62 31.16 -18.59
C SER A 498 13.67 30.64 -17.61
N TYR A 499 13.25 29.81 -16.66
CA TYR A 499 14.10 29.22 -15.62
C TYR A 499 14.10 27.70 -15.73
N ASP A 500 15.22 27.11 -16.15
CA ASP A 500 15.41 25.65 -16.16
C ASP A 500 15.51 25.07 -14.74
N VAL A 501 16.00 25.89 -13.79
CA VAL A 501 16.02 25.62 -12.35
C VAL A 501 15.17 26.67 -11.65
N PHE A 502 14.17 26.26 -10.87
CA PHE A 502 13.29 27.18 -10.14
C PHE A 502 13.11 26.75 -8.69
N ASP A 503 13.10 27.71 -7.76
CA ASP A 503 12.84 27.43 -6.34
C ASP A 503 11.34 27.21 -6.11
N ILE A 504 10.94 25.97 -5.83
CA ILE A 504 9.56 25.59 -5.51
C ILE A 504 9.30 25.51 -4.00
N SER A 505 10.17 26.10 -3.17
CA SER A 505 9.95 26.16 -1.73
C SER A 505 8.67 26.92 -1.39
N GLY A 506 7.99 26.47 -0.34
CA GLY A 506 6.82 27.16 0.21
C GLY A 506 7.16 28.59 0.64
N ALA A 507 8.42 28.87 1.00
CA ALA A 507 8.82 30.25 1.29
C ALA A 507 8.79 31.14 0.02
N ASN A 508 9.30 30.67 -1.12
CA ASN A 508 9.30 31.43 -2.37
C ASN A 508 7.91 31.54 -3.02
N LEU A 509 7.06 30.54 -2.77
CA LEU A 509 5.68 30.47 -3.27
C LEU A 509 4.64 31.07 -2.31
N ALA A 510 5.06 31.73 -1.23
CA ALA A 510 4.16 32.27 -0.23
C ALA A 510 3.49 33.59 -0.67
N GLY A 511 2.18 33.66 -0.48
CA GLY A 511 1.35 34.85 -0.62
C GLY A 511 -0.03 34.53 -1.21
N GLY A 512 -1.00 35.39 -0.90
CA GLY A 512 -2.34 35.32 -1.47
C GLY A 512 -2.44 35.91 -2.88
N SER A 513 -3.60 35.78 -3.51
CA SER A 513 -3.88 36.35 -4.83
C SER A 513 -3.45 37.82 -4.94
N GLY A 514 -2.71 38.15 -6.01
CA GLY A 514 -2.14 39.47 -6.26
C GLY A 514 -0.77 39.74 -5.62
N SER A 515 -0.13 38.72 -5.04
CA SER A 515 1.24 38.79 -4.52
C SER A 515 2.25 38.12 -5.45
N GLU A 516 3.54 38.43 -5.25
CA GLU A 516 4.63 37.82 -6.01
C GLU A 516 4.65 36.29 -5.90
N GLY A 517 4.47 35.73 -4.69
CA GLY A 517 4.47 34.27 -4.49
C GLY A 517 3.28 33.58 -5.15
N TRP A 518 2.13 34.26 -5.25
CA TRP A 518 0.99 33.76 -6.02
C TRP A 518 1.32 33.69 -7.52
N ASP A 519 1.89 34.75 -8.08
CA ASP A 519 2.26 34.78 -9.50
C ASP A 519 3.33 33.73 -9.83
N LYS A 520 4.29 33.51 -8.93
CA LYS A 520 5.25 32.39 -9.03
C LYS A 520 4.56 31.03 -8.97
N SER A 521 3.58 30.86 -8.09
CA SER A 521 2.80 29.60 -8.02
C SER A 521 2.05 29.33 -9.33
N VAL A 522 1.47 30.37 -9.94
CA VAL A 522 0.82 30.24 -11.26
C VAL A 522 1.84 29.88 -12.35
N ALA A 523 3.05 30.45 -12.30
CA ALA A 523 4.11 30.08 -13.23
C ALA A 523 4.53 28.61 -13.10
N VAL A 524 4.66 28.11 -11.87
CA VAL A 524 4.94 26.68 -11.59
C VAL A 524 3.80 25.79 -12.08
N TYR A 525 2.54 26.15 -11.77
CA TYR A 525 1.36 25.43 -12.26
C TYR A 525 1.37 25.27 -13.79
N ASN A 526 1.64 26.35 -14.52
CA ASN A 526 1.67 26.33 -15.99
C ASN A 526 2.80 25.46 -16.55
N ALA A 527 3.94 25.38 -15.86
CA ALA A 527 5.07 24.58 -16.30
C ALA A 527 4.93 23.09 -15.97
N TYR A 528 4.29 22.77 -14.83
CA TYR A 528 4.26 21.42 -14.26
C TYR A 528 2.93 20.68 -14.53
N THR A 529 2.00 21.30 -15.25
CA THR A 529 0.77 20.65 -15.72
C THR A 529 1.00 19.93 -17.06
N TYR A 530 0.20 18.91 -17.35
CA TYR A 530 0.17 18.25 -18.66
C TYR A 530 -1.26 18.19 -19.21
N SER A 531 -1.38 17.96 -20.52
CA SER A 531 -2.60 18.26 -21.29
C SER A 531 -3.78 17.30 -21.12
N ILE A 532 -3.62 16.14 -20.46
CA ILE A 532 -4.67 15.12 -20.39
C ILE A 532 -4.54 14.30 -19.10
N PRO A 533 -5.57 14.26 -18.21
CA PRO A 533 -6.72 15.13 -18.05
C PRO A 533 -6.50 16.26 -17.03
N ASP A 534 -7.34 17.31 -17.09
CA ASP A 534 -7.30 18.45 -16.16
C ASP A 534 -7.49 18.04 -14.71
N SER A 535 -8.18 16.92 -14.44
CA SER A 535 -8.36 16.39 -13.08
C SER A 535 -7.11 15.70 -12.51
N ALA A 536 -6.09 15.47 -13.33
CA ALA A 536 -4.85 14.81 -12.93
C ALA A 536 -3.67 15.76 -12.68
N GLN A 537 -3.94 17.06 -12.44
CA GLN A 537 -2.92 18.10 -12.28
C GLN A 537 -1.75 17.63 -11.40
N GLN A 538 -0.55 17.72 -11.94
CA GLN A 538 0.65 17.16 -11.33
C GLN A 538 1.38 18.17 -10.46
N ASP A 539 1.31 19.46 -10.78
CA ASP A 539 2.03 20.54 -10.10
C ASP A 539 1.81 20.49 -8.58
N TYR A 540 0.55 20.36 -8.15
CA TYR A 540 0.19 20.33 -6.73
C TYR A 540 0.90 19.18 -6.02
N TYR A 541 0.99 18.01 -6.65
CA TYR A 541 1.67 16.85 -6.05
C TYR A 541 3.17 17.08 -5.95
N LEU A 542 3.79 17.57 -7.02
CA LEU A 542 5.24 17.82 -7.05
C LEU A 542 5.67 18.82 -5.98
N VAL A 543 5.01 19.98 -5.95
CA VAL A 543 5.32 21.05 -5.01
C VAL A 543 5.04 20.60 -3.58
N SER A 544 3.91 19.93 -3.35
CA SER A 544 3.54 19.50 -2.00
C SER A 544 4.45 18.42 -1.45
N LEU A 545 4.76 17.39 -2.23
CA LEU A 545 5.64 16.31 -1.79
C LEU A 545 7.06 16.81 -1.54
N ALA A 546 7.58 17.69 -2.42
CA ALA A 546 8.91 18.27 -2.24
C ALA A 546 8.99 19.08 -0.94
N ASN A 547 7.99 19.91 -0.67
CA ASN A 547 7.95 20.68 0.57
C ASN A 547 7.76 19.79 1.80
N GLN A 548 6.84 18.83 1.79
CA GLN A 548 6.65 17.90 2.91
C GLN A 548 7.91 17.06 3.20
N TRP A 549 8.65 16.65 2.16
CA TRP A 549 9.91 15.93 2.30
C TRP A 549 10.95 16.82 2.95
N SER A 550 11.04 18.09 2.53
CA SER A 550 11.98 19.05 3.10
C SER A 550 11.76 19.33 4.59
N TYR A 551 10.53 19.11 5.08
CA TYR A 551 10.12 19.22 6.49
C TYR A 551 10.25 17.91 7.29
N GLY A 552 10.68 16.81 6.66
CA GLY A 552 10.88 15.52 7.33
C GLY A 552 9.57 14.76 7.58
N MET A 553 8.70 14.66 6.56
CA MET A 553 7.50 13.82 6.67
C MET A 553 7.86 12.35 7.01
N PRO A 554 7.13 11.67 7.90
CA PRO A 554 7.37 10.26 8.20
C PRO A 554 7.11 9.35 7.00
N TYR A 555 7.81 8.21 6.92
CA TYR A 555 7.69 7.29 5.78
C TYR A 555 6.27 6.75 5.61
N ALA A 556 5.58 6.42 6.71
CA ALA A 556 4.19 6.00 6.64
C ALA A 556 3.37 7.01 5.83
N PHE A 557 3.48 8.30 6.18
CA PHE A 557 2.81 9.39 5.46
C PHE A 557 3.25 9.48 4.00
N LEU A 558 4.54 9.36 3.72
CA LEU A 558 5.07 9.33 2.36
C LEU A 558 4.44 8.23 1.51
N LYS A 559 4.36 6.99 2.01
CA LYS A 559 3.75 5.84 1.29
C LYS A 559 2.35 6.21 0.79
N SER A 560 1.52 6.75 1.67
CA SER A 560 0.16 7.17 1.31
C SER A 560 0.16 8.37 0.34
N ALA A 561 1.11 9.30 0.50
CA ALA A 561 1.21 10.49 -0.33
C ALA A 561 1.61 10.18 -1.79
N ILE A 562 2.42 9.14 -2.00
CA ILE A 562 2.85 8.70 -3.34
C ILE A 562 1.85 7.73 -3.99
N SER A 563 0.89 7.17 -3.25
CA SER A 563 -0.17 6.28 -3.76
C SER A 563 -1.26 6.97 -4.58
N GLY A 564 -1.01 8.20 -5.07
CA GLY A 564 -1.91 8.90 -6.00
C GLY A 564 -2.99 9.74 -5.33
N GLY A 565 -2.97 9.85 -4.00
CA GLY A 565 -3.82 10.77 -3.24
C GLY A 565 -3.27 12.20 -3.24
N CYS A 566 -4.15 13.20 -3.12
CA CYS A 566 -3.74 14.60 -3.00
C CYS A 566 -2.94 14.80 -1.70
N PRO A 567 -1.64 15.18 -1.76
CA PRO A 567 -0.76 15.39 -0.60
C PRO A 567 -1.11 16.71 0.11
N GLY A 568 -2.34 16.87 0.56
CA GLY A 568 -2.83 18.01 1.32
C GLY A 568 -3.21 17.64 2.75
N SER A 569 -3.79 18.59 3.47
CA SER A 569 -4.18 18.42 4.88
C SER A 569 -5.16 17.27 5.14
N GLY A 570 -5.93 16.84 4.13
CA GLY A 570 -6.79 15.66 4.28
C GLY A 570 -5.99 14.37 4.45
N LEU A 571 -4.81 14.27 3.81
CA LEU A 571 -3.92 13.11 3.95
C LEU A 571 -3.38 13.05 5.39
N THR A 572 -2.95 14.18 5.96
CA THR A 572 -2.48 14.22 7.36
C THR A 572 -3.59 13.90 8.35
N GLN A 573 -4.82 14.36 8.09
CA GLN A 573 -5.99 13.99 8.90
C GLN A 573 -6.28 12.49 8.86
N GLY A 574 -6.07 11.83 7.71
CA GLY A 574 -6.24 10.39 7.57
C GLY A 574 -5.36 9.58 8.55
N TYR A 575 -4.15 10.05 8.85
CA TYR A 575 -3.27 9.40 9.83
C TYR A 575 -3.85 9.45 11.24
N ILE A 576 -4.33 10.64 11.62
CA ILE A 576 -4.90 10.87 12.94
C ILE A 576 -6.18 10.03 13.11
N ILE A 577 -6.97 9.89 12.03
CA ILE A 577 -8.17 9.03 12.01
C ILE A 577 -7.77 7.56 12.12
N ALA A 578 -6.77 7.09 11.36
CA ALA A 578 -6.31 5.71 11.44
C ALA A 578 -5.82 5.36 12.84
N ASP A 579 -5.03 6.24 13.48
CA ASP A 579 -4.59 6.04 14.87
C ASP A 579 -5.77 6.03 15.86
N TYR A 580 -6.73 6.95 15.71
CA TYR A 580 -7.94 6.95 16.53
C TYR A 580 -8.70 5.61 16.41
N VAL A 581 -8.86 5.10 15.20
CA VAL A 581 -9.56 3.83 14.93
C VAL A 581 -8.79 2.64 15.51
N LYS A 582 -7.47 2.56 15.31
CA LYS A 582 -6.63 1.50 15.90
C LYS A 582 -6.76 1.47 17.44
N ASN A 583 -6.82 2.65 18.07
CA ASN A 583 -6.92 2.76 19.53
C ASN A 583 -8.33 2.49 20.09
N ASN A 584 -9.39 2.84 19.36
CA ASN A 584 -10.78 2.71 19.85
C ASN A 584 -11.51 1.46 19.35
N LEU A 585 -11.06 0.87 18.25
CA LEU A 585 -11.56 -0.38 17.67
C LEU A 585 -10.40 -1.36 17.43
N PRO A 586 -9.64 -1.78 18.46
CA PRO A 586 -8.51 -2.68 18.27
C PRO A 586 -8.97 -4.03 17.71
N LEU A 587 -8.18 -4.58 16.80
CA LEU A 587 -8.42 -5.92 16.23
C LEU A 587 -8.08 -7.01 17.25
N SER A 588 -8.89 -8.07 17.26
CA SER A 588 -8.57 -9.36 17.89
C SER A 588 -8.27 -10.42 16.82
N ALA A 589 -8.01 -11.66 17.24
CA ALA A 589 -7.82 -12.76 16.30
C ALA A 589 -9.03 -12.95 15.37
N ASN A 590 -8.76 -13.09 14.07
CA ASN A 590 -9.75 -13.16 12.98
C ASN A 590 -10.50 -11.85 12.68
N ASP A 591 -10.21 -10.77 13.39
CA ASP A 591 -10.78 -9.47 13.08
C ASP A 591 -10.00 -8.80 11.95
N ILE A 592 -10.72 -8.14 11.06
CA ILE A 592 -10.19 -7.23 10.04
C ILE A 592 -10.94 -5.91 10.11
N TYR A 593 -10.35 -4.86 9.54
CA TYR A 593 -11.08 -3.62 9.30
C TYR A 593 -11.84 -3.70 7.97
N THR A 594 -13.08 -3.21 7.99
CA THR A 594 -13.81 -2.79 6.80
C THR A 594 -14.15 -1.31 6.94
N TYR A 595 -14.10 -0.57 5.85
CA TYR A 595 -14.34 0.87 5.85
C TYR A 595 -15.25 1.27 4.71
N LEU A 596 -16.16 2.19 5.01
CA LEU A 596 -17.02 2.83 4.03
C LEU A 596 -16.81 4.35 4.08
N ALA A 597 -16.31 4.87 2.96
CA ALA A 597 -15.96 6.28 2.81
C ALA A 597 -17.21 7.15 2.66
N ILE A 598 -17.55 7.86 3.73
CA ILE A 598 -18.55 8.93 3.77
C ILE A 598 -18.10 10.04 4.74
N THR A 599 -18.06 11.31 4.40
CA THR A 599 -17.84 11.89 3.08
C THR A 599 -16.44 11.53 2.58
N ALA A 600 -16.25 11.14 1.31
CA ALA A 600 -14.89 10.86 0.83
C ALA A 600 -14.07 12.17 0.73
N HIS A 601 -12.79 12.14 1.08
CA HIS A 601 -11.76 13.20 0.96
C HIS A 601 -10.34 12.61 1.07
N CYS A 602 -9.28 13.38 0.81
CA CYS A 602 -7.86 12.93 0.73
C CYS A 602 -7.35 11.95 1.83
N LYS A 603 -8.06 11.84 2.96
CA LYS A 603 -7.83 10.85 4.02
C LYS A 603 -7.94 9.40 3.56
N GLU A 604 -8.78 9.07 2.57
CA GLU A 604 -9.04 7.64 2.25
C GLU A 604 -7.80 6.88 1.81
N GLN A 605 -6.84 7.54 1.15
CA GLN A 605 -5.60 6.87 0.77
C GLN A 605 -4.82 6.39 2.00
N VAL A 606 -4.77 7.21 3.04
CA VAL A 606 -4.14 6.83 4.31
C VAL A 606 -4.92 5.71 4.99
N LEU A 607 -6.24 5.78 4.98
CA LEU A 607 -7.07 4.74 5.61
C LEU A 607 -6.87 3.39 4.92
N ILE A 608 -6.82 3.37 3.58
CA ILE A 608 -6.52 2.17 2.79
C ILE A 608 -5.17 1.58 3.18
N ASP A 609 -4.13 2.41 3.20
CA ASP A 609 -2.76 1.95 3.45
C ASP A 609 -2.50 1.59 4.92
N SER A 610 -3.09 2.32 5.87
CA SER A 610 -2.81 2.20 7.31
C SER A 610 -3.71 1.20 8.03
N LEU A 611 -4.90 0.92 7.49
CA LEU A 611 -5.83 -0.08 8.05
C LEU A 611 -5.80 -1.41 7.27
N GLY A 612 -5.09 -1.48 6.13
CA GLY A 612 -4.99 -2.68 5.30
C GLY A 612 -6.29 -2.96 4.55
N LEU A 613 -6.89 -1.94 3.96
CA LEU A 613 -8.16 -2.05 3.23
C LEU A 613 -7.91 -2.28 1.74
N SER A 614 -8.87 -2.91 1.08
CA SER A 614 -8.85 -3.21 -0.35
C SER A 614 -10.29 -3.39 -0.82
N ALA A 615 -10.64 -2.77 -1.95
CA ALA A 615 -11.96 -3.03 -2.55
C ALA A 615 -11.98 -4.46 -3.10
N ALA A 616 -10.85 -4.91 -3.64
CA ALA A 616 -10.68 -6.26 -4.19
C ALA A 616 -10.91 -7.36 -3.14
N GLN A 617 -10.62 -7.06 -1.86
CA GLN A 617 -10.85 -7.96 -0.72
C GLN A 617 -12.19 -7.74 -0.01
N GLY A 618 -13.05 -6.81 -0.48
CA GLY A 618 -14.32 -6.50 0.17
C GLY A 618 -14.18 -5.77 1.51
N THR A 619 -13.08 -5.03 1.72
CA THR A 619 -12.83 -4.27 2.95
C THR A 619 -12.85 -2.75 2.75
N TYR A 620 -12.87 -2.27 1.51
CA TYR A 620 -13.05 -0.86 1.17
C TYR A 620 -14.30 -0.63 0.32
N TYR A 621 -15.15 0.29 0.77
CA TYR A 621 -16.35 0.72 0.07
C TYR A 621 -16.39 2.25 -0.02
N THR A 622 -17.03 2.78 -1.06
CA THR A 622 -17.26 4.22 -1.22
C THR A 622 -18.49 4.48 -2.07
N THR A 623 -19.28 5.49 -1.69
CA THR A 623 -20.41 5.96 -2.50
C THR A 623 -19.97 6.66 -3.79
N GLY A 624 -18.68 7.05 -3.89
CA GLY A 624 -18.17 7.87 -4.99
C GLY A 624 -18.69 9.31 -4.97
N LEU A 625 -19.33 9.73 -3.88
CA LEU A 625 -19.91 11.06 -3.70
C LEU A 625 -19.10 11.88 -2.69
N ARG A 626 -18.96 13.18 -2.97
CA ARG A 626 -18.24 14.13 -2.11
C ARG A 626 -18.93 14.39 -0.78
N TYR A 627 -20.25 14.32 -0.75
CA TYR A 627 -21.07 14.70 0.39
C TYR A 627 -22.01 13.55 0.78
N SER A 628 -22.47 13.55 2.03
CA SER A 628 -23.37 12.56 2.64
C SER A 628 -24.37 13.31 3.51
N THR A 629 -25.49 12.68 3.87
CA THR A 629 -26.44 13.23 4.85
C THR A 629 -25.80 13.45 6.23
N GLU A 630 -24.71 12.72 6.55
CA GLU A 630 -23.84 13.01 7.69
C GLU A 630 -22.55 13.68 7.20
N ASN A 631 -22.65 14.95 6.82
CA ASN A 631 -21.59 15.62 6.08
C ASN A 631 -20.30 15.88 6.90
N SER A 632 -20.38 15.89 8.22
CA SER A 632 -19.23 16.00 9.11
C SER A 632 -18.54 14.64 9.38
N ALA A 633 -19.11 13.53 8.89
CA ALA A 633 -18.56 12.20 9.10
C ALA A 633 -17.11 12.07 8.55
N ALA A 634 -16.25 11.49 9.38
CA ALA A 634 -14.93 10.99 9.01
C ALA A 634 -15.01 9.62 8.30
N GLY A 635 -16.14 8.92 8.45
CA GLY A 635 -16.42 7.65 7.79
C GLY A 635 -17.07 6.63 8.70
N ILE A 636 -17.37 5.47 8.11
CA ILE A 636 -17.90 4.31 8.82
C ILE A 636 -16.79 3.28 8.90
N PHE A 637 -16.42 2.91 10.12
CA PHE A 637 -15.39 1.91 10.40
C PHE A 637 -16.04 0.68 10.99
N VAL A 638 -15.69 -0.49 10.49
CA VAL A 638 -16.23 -1.77 10.95
C VAL A 638 -15.07 -2.64 11.39
N ARG A 639 -15.13 -3.16 12.62
CA ARG A 639 -14.33 -4.31 13.03
C ARG A 639 -15.12 -5.56 12.68
N TRP A 640 -14.62 -6.33 11.73
CA TRP A 640 -15.31 -7.49 11.17
C TRP A 640 -14.62 -8.79 11.59
N ASN A 641 -15.35 -9.71 12.22
CA ASN A 641 -14.84 -11.02 12.56
C ASN A 641 -15.10 -12.01 11.42
N THR A 642 -14.04 -12.45 10.77
CA THR A 642 -14.10 -13.35 9.59
C THR A 642 -14.51 -14.78 9.95
N ALA A 643 -14.35 -15.20 11.22
CA ALA A 643 -14.73 -16.55 11.64
C ALA A 643 -16.24 -16.67 11.93
N THR A 644 -16.86 -15.61 12.46
CA THR A 644 -18.29 -15.60 12.80
C THR A 644 -19.17 -14.89 11.76
N ASN A 645 -18.57 -14.17 10.80
CA ASN A 645 -19.27 -13.31 9.83
C ASN A 645 -20.19 -12.28 10.50
N THR A 646 -19.64 -11.62 11.53
CA THR A 646 -20.31 -10.55 12.29
C THR A 646 -19.34 -9.41 12.54
N GLY A 647 -19.84 -8.19 12.72
CA GLY A 647 -18.99 -7.04 13.01
C GLY A 647 -19.64 -6.00 13.91
N GLU A 648 -18.86 -4.98 14.21
CA GLU A 648 -19.28 -3.80 14.95
C GLU A 648 -18.93 -2.56 14.11
N ALA A 649 -19.94 -1.81 13.69
CA ALA A 649 -19.78 -0.61 12.88
C ALA A 649 -19.86 0.65 13.75
N MET A 650 -18.94 1.58 13.52
CA MET A 650 -18.80 2.87 14.17
C MET A 650 -18.92 3.99 13.12
N LEU A 651 -19.94 4.84 13.25
CA LEU A 651 -20.02 6.10 12.51
C LEU A 651 -19.23 7.17 13.26
N LEU A 652 -18.11 7.59 12.68
CA LEU A 652 -17.20 8.57 13.28
C LEU A 652 -17.42 9.95 12.69
N ASP A 653 -17.52 10.96 13.55
CA ASP A 653 -17.65 12.37 13.18
C ASP A 653 -16.34 13.14 13.38
N LEU A 654 -16.11 14.17 12.55
CA LEU A 654 -15.02 15.12 12.68
C LEU A 654 -15.57 16.55 12.85
N ASN A 655 -15.39 17.11 14.05
CA ASN A 655 -15.69 18.50 14.33
C ASN A 655 -14.64 19.43 13.68
N THR A 656 -14.94 19.86 12.45
CA THR A 656 -14.07 20.76 11.69
C THR A 656 -13.90 22.14 12.34
N ALA A 657 -14.79 22.58 13.23
CA ALA A 657 -14.62 23.86 13.92
C ALA A 657 -13.45 23.84 14.90
N VAL A 658 -13.24 22.73 15.62
CA VAL A 658 -12.06 22.54 16.49
C VAL A 658 -10.79 22.61 15.67
N ILE A 659 -10.76 21.91 14.53
CA ILE A 659 -9.63 21.91 13.61
C ILE A 659 -9.35 23.33 13.07
N ASN A 660 -10.37 24.02 12.57
CA ASN A 660 -10.25 25.35 11.98
C ASN A 660 -9.77 26.40 13.00
N GLN A 661 -10.05 26.24 14.29
CA GLN A 661 -9.55 27.14 15.34
C GLN A 661 -8.05 26.98 15.60
N LEU A 662 -7.50 25.79 15.35
CA LEU A 662 -6.08 25.51 15.51
C LEU A 662 -5.27 25.92 14.28
N GLN A 663 -5.90 25.86 13.10
CA GLN A 663 -5.22 26.07 11.84
C GLN A 663 -4.86 27.55 11.60
N PRO A 664 -3.65 27.82 11.10
CA PRO A 664 -3.30 29.16 10.66
C PRO A 664 -4.13 29.54 9.42
N GLY A 665 -4.62 30.79 9.42
CA GLY A 665 -5.27 31.38 8.26
C GLY A 665 -4.34 31.35 7.04
N ASN A 666 -4.87 30.95 5.89
CA ASN A 666 -4.06 30.67 4.71
C ASN A 666 -4.80 31.05 3.42
N SER A 667 -4.23 32.02 2.69
CA SER A 667 -4.72 32.47 1.38
C SER A 667 -3.80 32.09 0.22
N ASN A 668 -2.77 31.26 0.47
CA ASN A 668 -1.80 30.83 -0.53
C ASN A 668 -2.43 30.00 -1.64
N TYR A 669 -1.78 29.96 -2.80
CA TYR A 669 -2.17 29.11 -3.93
C TYR A 669 -2.25 27.62 -3.50
N TYR A 670 -1.17 27.11 -2.90
CA TYR A 670 -1.07 25.75 -2.37
C TYR A 670 -1.59 25.62 -0.93
N LYS A 671 -2.72 26.26 -0.56
CA LYS A 671 -3.18 26.36 0.84
C LYS A 671 -3.19 25.03 1.63
N THR A 672 -3.62 23.94 1.00
CA THR A 672 -3.71 22.61 1.64
C THR A 672 -2.35 21.96 1.87
N MET A 673 -1.32 22.34 1.10
CA MET A 673 0.07 21.92 1.32
C MET A 673 0.62 22.53 2.61
N TYR A 674 0.51 23.85 2.77
CA TYR A 674 0.98 24.53 3.98
C TYR A 674 0.25 24.01 5.23
N TRP A 675 -1.03 23.68 5.10
CA TRP A 675 -1.75 23.02 6.19
C TRP A 675 -1.22 21.62 6.48
N ALA A 676 -0.90 20.81 5.46
CA ALA A 676 -0.24 19.53 5.68
C ALA A 676 1.10 19.69 6.41
N ILE A 677 1.91 20.66 6.03
CA ILE A 677 3.18 20.98 6.70
C ILE A 677 2.95 21.38 8.16
N TRP A 678 1.97 22.24 8.43
CA TRP A 678 1.58 22.60 9.80
C TRP A 678 1.14 21.39 10.61
N TYR A 679 0.36 20.47 10.02
CA TYR A 679 -0.03 19.23 10.68
C TYR A 679 1.19 18.37 11.02
N LEU A 680 2.08 18.12 10.06
CA LEU A 680 3.30 17.34 10.27
C LEU A 680 4.17 17.92 11.39
N ASP A 681 4.24 19.24 11.48
CA ASP A 681 5.08 19.94 12.45
C ASP A 681 4.44 20.01 13.85
N GLN A 682 3.12 20.30 13.93
CA GLN A 682 2.46 20.70 15.18
C GLN A 682 1.47 19.65 15.72
N ALA A 683 0.86 18.84 14.87
CA ALA A 683 -0.32 18.04 15.21
C ALA A 683 -0.27 16.56 14.76
N PHE A 684 0.86 16.09 14.24
CA PHE A 684 1.10 14.67 13.94
C PHE A 684 1.29 13.85 15.24
N PRO A 685 1.09 12.53 15.27
CA PRO A 685 1.45 11.69 16.41
C PRO A 685 2.81 12.06 17.02
N GLY A 686 2.83 12.23 18.35
CA GLY A 686 4.01 12.69 19.09
C GLY A 686 4.23 14.22 19.13
N LYS A 687 3.43 15.02 18.42
CA LYS A 687 3.51 16.49 18.43
C LYS A 687 2.58 17.14 19.45
N ALA A 688 2.86 18.39 19.80
CA ALA A 688 2.24 19.10 20.92
C ALA A 688 0.71 19.25 20.81
N LEU A 689 0.17 19.42 19.60
CA LEU A 689 -1.27 19.59 19.38
C LEU A 689 -1.99 18.28 19.05
N TYR A 690 -1.28 17.14 19.03
CA TYR A 690 -1.86 15.86 18.65
C TYR A 690 -3.09 15.51 19.48
N SER A 691 -2.98 15.56 20.81
CA SER A 691 -4.09 15.28 21.72
C SER A 691 -5.26 16.24 21.57
N THR A 692 -4.99 17.51 21.22
CA THR A 692 -6.04 18.51 20.99
C THR A 692 -6.78 18.21 19.69
N VAL A 693 -6.09 17.82 18.63
CA VAL A 693 -6.73 17.40 17.38
C VAL A 693 -7.56 16.13 17.59
N GLN A 694 -7.12 15.20 18.44
CA GLN A 694 -7.89 14.01 18.79
C GLN A 694 -9.25 14.34 19.43
N THR A 695 -9.40 15.47 20.13
CA THR A 695 -10.71 15.89 20.68
C THR A 695 -11.72 16.34 19.63
N ALA A 696 -11.30 16.51 18.38
CA ALA A 696 -12.20 16.84 17.28
C ALA A 696 -13.04 15.64 16.82
N PHE A 697 -12.68 14.42 17.22
CA PHE A 697 -13.42 13.21 16.85
C PHE A 697 -14.49 12.85 17.89
N SER A 698 -15.64 12.40 17.40
CA SER A 698 -16.69 11.83 18.26
C SER A 698 -17.42 10.69 17.58
N VAL A 699 -17.77 9.65 18.35
CA VAL A 699 -18.57 8.55 17.85
C VAL A 699 -20.04 8.96 17.84
N VAL A 700 -20.64 9.02 16.64
CA VAL A 700 -22.07 9.31 16.48
C VAL A 700 -22.90 8.14 16.98
N ARG A 701 -22.55 6.93 16.53
CA ARG A 701 -23.26 5.70 16.85
C ARG A 701 -22.42 4.48 16.56
N THR A 702 -22.64 3.44 17.37
CA THR A 702 -22.12 2.08 17.14
C THR A 702 -23.26 1.08 17.01
N ILE A 703 -23.16 0.14 16.07
CA ILE A 703 -24.15 -0.92 15.84
C ILE A 703 -23.49 -2.29 15.60
N PRO A 704 -24.10 -3.40 16.04
CA PRO A 704 -23.68 -4.73 15.60
C PRO A 704 -24.17 -5.00 14.17
N LEU A 705 -23.40 -5.77 13.40
CA LEU A 705 -23.72 -6.18 12.04
C LEU A 705 -23.63 -7.70 11.87
N THR A 706 -24.59 -8.26 11.15
CA THR A 706 -24.47 -9.56 10.45
C THR A 706 -23.97 -9.36 9.02
N GLN A 707 -23.66 -10.45 8.30
CA GLN A 707 -23.31 -10.36 6.88
C GLN A 707 -24.42 -9.70 6.04
N SER A 708 -25.69 -9.97 6.34
CA SER A 708 -26.80 -9.32 5.64
C SER A 708 -26.89 -7.83 5.94
N ASP A 709 -26.60 -7.42 7.18
CA ASP A 709 -26.62 -6.00 7.55
C ASP A 709 -25.50 -5.24 6.84
N LEU A 710 -24.29 -5.82 6.79
CA LEU A 710 -23.17 -5.26 6.03
C LEU A 710 -23.55 -5.14 4.55
N SER A 711 -24.02 -6.22 3.92
CA SER A 711 -24.43 -6.22 2.51
C SER A 711 -25.49 -5.17 2.18
N ASN A 712 -26.43 -4.92 3.10
CA ASN A 712 -27.46 -3.88 2.96
C ASN A 712 -26.88 -2.48 3.13
N MET A 713 -25.97 -2.28 4.08
CA MET A 713 -25.32 -0.99 4.34
C MET A 713 -24.46 -0.53 3.16
N VAL A 714 -23.81 -1.47 2.47
CA VAL A 714 -22.93 -1.17 1.32
C VAL A 714 -23.61 -1.32 -0.04
N ALA A 715 -24.92 -1.56 -0.08
CA ALA A 715 -25.67 -1.68 -1.33
C ALA A 715 -25.84 -0.34 -2.04
N ALA A 716 -25.86 -0.36 -3.37
CA ALA A 716 -26.26 0.81 -4.16
C ALA A 716 -27.72 1.21 -3.87
N GLY A 717 -28.05 2.49 -4.07
CA GLY A 717 -29.39 3.04 -3.86
C GLY A 717 -29.74 3.45 -2.42
N GLY A 718 -28.85 3.21 -1.45
CA GLY A 718 -29.04 3.60 -0.04
C GLY A 718 -28.15 4.76 0.42
N ASP A 719 -28.44 5.29 1.61
CA ASP A 719 -27.53 6.15 2.37
C ASP A 719 -26.97 5.37 3.58
N PRO A 720 -25.66 5.06 3.60
CA PRO A 720 -25.06 4.30 4.70
C PRO A 720 -25.05 5.03 6.05
N ALA A 721 -24.98 6.36 6.07
CA ALA A 721 -25.05 7.12 7.31
C ALA A 721 -26.44 6.98 7.93
N ASP A 722 -27.48 7.12 7.11
CA ASP A 722 -28.87 6.94 7.53
C ASP A 722 -29.17 5.50 7.92
N PHE A 723 -28.56 4.51 7.27
CA PHE A 723 -28.65 3.11 7.67
C PHE A 723 -28.21 2.94 9.13
N ILE A 724 -27.02 3.44 9.51
CA ILE A 724 -26.53 3.32 10.89
C ILE A 724 -27.42 4.10 11.86
N LYS A 725 -27.78 5.35 11.52
CA LYS A 725 -28.61 6.21 12.38
C LYS A 725 -29.98 5.62 12.66
N ASN A 726 -30.53 4.81 11.75
CA ASN A 726 -31.86 4.21 11.88
C ASN A 726 -31.85 2.70 12.18
N PHE A 727 -30.67 2.08 12.30
CA PHE A 727 -30.56 0.65 12.56
C PHE A 727 -31.27 0.26 13.86
N VAL A 728 -32.08 -0.79 13.82
CA VAL A 728 -32.78 -1.30 15.01
C VAL A 728 -31.96 -2.45 15.57
N ILE A 729 -31.31 -2.22 16.71
CA ILE A 729 -30.52 -3.26 17.38
C ILE A 729 -31.50 -4.36 17.86
N PRO A 730 -31.35 -5.61 17.42
CA PRO A 730 -32.22 -6.69 17.87
C PRO A 730 -32.13 -6.85 19.39
N THR A 731 -33.25 -6.69 20.09
CA THR A 731 -33.30 -7.02 21.52
C THR A 731 -33.15 -8.52 21.66
N PRO A 732 -32.23 -9.04 22.49
CA PRO A 732 -32.15 -10.48 22.70
C PRO A 732 -33.51 -10.97 23.21
N THR A 733 -34.16 -11.84 22.44
CA THR A 733 -35.35 -12.55 22.91
C THR A 733 -34.96 -13.29 24.19
N PRO A 734 -35.65 -13.07 25.33
CA PRO A 734 -35.30 -13.77 26.55
C PRO A 734 -35.34 -15.26 26.27
N THR A 735 -34.20 -15.93 26.42
CA THR A 735 -34.11 -17.37 26.32
C THR A 735 -35.17 -17.94 27.26
N PRO A 736 -36.15 -18.72 26.76
CA PRO A 736 -37.11 -19.35 27.66
C PRO A 736 -36.31 -20.19 28.64
N THR A 737 -36.44 -19.87 29.94
CA THR A 737 -35.88 -20.68 31.02
C THR A 737 -36.20 -22.13 30.72
N PRO A 738 -35.21 -23.03 30.56
CA PRO A 738 -35.50 -24.42 30.27
C PRO A 738 -36.34 -24.96 31.42
N THR A 739 -37.62 -25.23 31.15
CA THR A 739 -38.48 -25.94 32.09
C THR A 739 -37.80 -27.27 32.40
N PRO A 740 -37.61 -27.64 33.67
CA PRO A 740 -37.03 -28.94 34.02
C PRO A 740 -37.82 -30.05 33.34
N VAL A 741 -37.23 -30.75 32.39
CA VAL A 741 -37.85 -31.88 31.72
C VAL A 741 -37.88 -33.04 32.72
N ILE A 742 -39.06 -33.32 33.26
CA ILE A 742 -39.37 -34.60 33.91
C ILE A 742 -39.42 -35.66 32.79
N PRO A 743 -38.62 -36.74 32.85
CA PRO A 743 -38.67 -37.78 31.84
C PRO A 743 -39.97 -38.58 32.00
N GLY A 744 -40.87 -38.45 31.02
CA GLY A 744 -42.10 -39.24 30.99
C GLY A 744 -42.82 -39.18 29.65
N GLY A 745 -42.92 -40.34 29.00
CA GLY A 745 -44.09 -40.70 28.20
C GLY A 745 -44.00 -40.49 26.69
N ASN A 746 -44.03 -41.61 25.96
CA ASN A 746 -44.20 -41.73 24.51
C ASN A 746 -45.30 -40.83 23.93
N GLY A 747 -45.01 -40.16 22.82
CA GLY A 747 -46.00 -39.53 21.94
C GLY A 747 -45.38 -39.13 20.60
N GLN A 748 -45.90 -39.72 19.52
CA GLN A 748 -45.52 -39.40 18.13
C GLN A 748 -45.86 -37.95 17.77
N GLY A 749 -44.95 -37.27 17.05
CA GLY A 749 -45.22 -35.96 16.45
C GLY A 749 -44.03 -35.48 15.59
N SER A 750 -44.32 -35.30 14.30
CA SER A 750 -43.44 -34.95 13.18
C SER A 750 -42.48 -33.77 13.38
N SER A 751 -41.25 -33.84 12.86
CA SER A 751 -40.42 -32.66 12.63
C SER A 751 -39.66 -32.70 11.29
N LEU A 752 -39.71 -31.53 10.66
CA LEU A 752 -39.01 -31.04 9.48
C LEU A 752 -37.49 -30.92 9.76
N GLY A 753 -36.84 -32.02 10.17
CA GLY A 753 -35.46 -32.07 10.66
C GLY A 753 -34.52 -32.95 9.83
N GLN A 754 -34.98 -33.47 8.69
CA GLN A 754 -34.18 -34.30 7.78
C GLN A 754 -34.17 -33.73 6.38
N GLN A 755 -33.51 -32.57 6.20
CA GLN A 755 -32.98 -32.15 4.90
C GLN A 755 -31.84 -31.12 5.00
N LEU A 756 -31.22 -30.98 6.18
CA LEU A 756 -30.07 -30.10 6.41
C LEU A 756 -28.95 -30.85 7.14
N SER A 757 -28.58 -32.03 6.62
CA SER A 757 -27.47 -32.85 7.13
C SER A 757 -26.70 -33.47 5.97
N GLY A 758 -26.32 -32.62 5.01
CA GLY A 758 -25.57 -33.01 3.81
C GLY A 758 -24.40 -32.10 3.43
N PHE A 759 -24.06 -31.07 4.21
CA PHE A 759 -22.99 -30.12 3.82
C PHE A 759 -22.05 -29.65 4.95
N ILE A 760 -22.17 -30.16 6.16
CA ILE A 760 -21.24 -29.85 7.26
C ILE A 760 -20.85 -31.17 7.94
N GLY A 761 -19.77 -31.77 7.46
CA GLY A 761 -19.28 -33.07 7.92
C GLY A 761 -17.95 -33.40 7.28
N GLY A 762 -16.92 -32.60 7.58
CA GLY A 762 -15.60 -32.77 6.98
C GLY A 762 -14.48 -32.03 7.70
N PHE A 763 -14.59 -31.73 8.99
CA PHE A 763 -13.47 -31.24 9.80
C PHE A 763 -13.60 -31.74 11.23
N THR A 764 -13.24 -33.00 11.45
CA THR A 764 -12.66 -33.47 12.71
C THR A 764 -11.85 -34.73 12.39
N SER A 765 -10.52 -34.63 12.45
CA SER A 765 -9.70 -35.82 12.66
C SER A 765 -8.70 -35.51 13.76
N THR A 766 -9.00 -36.04 14.94
CA THR A 766 -8.04 -36.34 15.97
C THR A 766 -7.12 -37.44 15.43
N SER A 767 -5.81 -37.18 15.39
CA SER A 767 -4.84 -38.26 15.28
C SER A 767 -3.85 -38.17 16.43
N THR A 768 -3.81 -39.28 17.15
CA THR A 768 -2.93 -39.62 18.24
C THR A 768 -1.48 -39.61 17.78
N LEU A 769 -0.61 -38.96 18.57
CA LEU A 769 0.84 -39.00 18.44
C LEU A 769 1.34 -40.44 18.52
N GLN A 770 1.98 -40.90 17.45
CA GLN A 770 2.91 -42.02 17.49
C GLN A 770 4.18 -41.63 16.74
N ASP A 771 5.27 -41.65 17.49
CA ASP A 771 6.65 -41.39 17.10
C ASP A 771 7.12 -42.43 16.06
N GLN A 772 7.63 -41.97 14.90
CA GLN A 772 8.74 -42.56 14.15
C GLN A 772 9.06 -41.82 12.84
N GLY A 773 10.35 -41.50 12.65
CA GLY A 773 11.03 -41.55 11.35
C GLY A 773 11.23 -40.22 10.62
N SER A 774 12.49 -39.76 10.56
CA SER A 774 13.00 -38.64 9.76
C SER A 774 12.47 -38.64 8.32
N SER A 775 11.73 -37.60 7.93
CA SER A 775 11.34 -37.36 6.54
C SER A 775 12.52 -36.85 5.72
N ALA A 776 12.68 -37.41 4.52
CA ALA A 776 13.62 -36.93 3.52
C ALA A 776 13.22 -35.52 3.06
N ALA A 777 14.22 -34.65 2.86
CA ALA A 777 14.03 -33.30 2.34
C ALA A 777 13.23 -33.30 1.02
N ASN A 778 12.40 -32.27 0.84
CA ASN A 778 11.71 -31.97 -0.42
C ASN A 778 12.73 -31.53 -1.47
N ILE A 779 13.42 -32.48 -2.11
CA ILE A 779 14.39 -32.21 -3.17
C ILE A 779 13.65 -32.10 -4.51
N ALA A 780 13.84 -30.98 -5.21
CA ALA A 780 13.33 -30.76 -6.55
C ALA A 780 13.89 -31.79 -7.55
N PRO A 781 13.13 -32.24 -8.56
CA PRO A 781 13.67 -33.10 -9.61
C PRO A 781 14.77 -32.36 -10.40
N GLY A 782 16.00 -32.88 -10.41
CA GLY A 782 17.07 -32.43 -11.34
C GLY A 782 18.29 -31.73 -10.75
N LEU A 783 18.40 -31.55 -9.43
CA LEU A 783 19.61 -30.98 -8.80
C LEU A 783 20.62 -32.07 -8.35
N PRO A 784 21.95 -31.87 -8.52
CA PRO A 784 22.95 -32.80 -8.01
C PRO A 784 22.99 -32.82 -6.48
N ILE A 785 22.91 -34.00 -5.87
CA ILE A 785 23.04 -34.22 -4.42
C ILE A 785 24.54 -34.28 -4.04
N PRO A 786 25.07 -33.42 -3.16
CA PRO A 786 26.41 -33.63 -2.60
C PRO A 786 26.40 -34.81 -1.62
N ALA A 787 27.38 -35.71 -1.74
CA ALA A 787 27.47 -36.93 -0.96
C ALA A 787 27.71 -36.68 0.55
N ALA A 788 27.02 -37.46 1.40
CA ALA A 788 27.14 -37.41 2.85
C ALA A 788 28.50 -37.93 3.35
N SER A 789 29.16 -37.16 4.22
CA SER A 789 30.34 -37.60 4.96
C SER A 789 29.97 -38.26 6.30
N THR A 790 30.72 -39.31 6.61
CA THR A 790 30.60 -40.31 7.69
C THR A 790 30.39 -39.80 9.12
N ALA A 791 29.47 -40.47 9.81
CA ALA A 791 29.17 -40.34 11.23
C ALA A 791 30.31 -40.85 12.14
N THR A 792 30.53 -40.16 13.26
CA THR A 792 31.28 -40.68 14.41
C THR A 792 30.42 -40.53 15.66
N THR A 793 30.28 -41.63 16.40
CA THR A 793 29.46 -41.83 17.61
C THR A 793 30.13 -41.32 18.89
N VAL A 794 29.38 -40.69 19.81
CA VAL A 794 29.70 -40.61 21.26
C VAL A 794 28.37 -40.58 22.09
N PRO A 795 28.30 -41.19 23.30
CA PRO A 795 27.08 -41.61 24.00
C PRO A 795 26.44 -40.55 24.92
N GLY A 796 25.21 -40.83 25.38
CA GLY A 796 24.33 -39.89 26.10
C GLY A 796 24.40 -39.83 27.63
N THR A 797 23.42 -39.08 28.16
CA THR A 797 23.06 -38.72 29.57
C THR A 797 23.99 -37.68 30.22
N GLU A 798 23.57 -36.61 30.90
CA GLU A 798 22.39 -36.27 31.73
C GLU A 798 22.03 -34.76 31.67
N SER A 799 20.85 -34.42 32.19
CA SER A 799 20.32 -33.08 32.47
C SER A 799 21.08 -32.29 33.56
N ALA A 800 21.40 -31.01 33.31
CA ALA A 800 21.91 -30.09 34.32
C ALA A 800 21.28 -28.68 34.23
N SER A 801 21.11 -28.10 35.40
CA SER A 801 20.34 -26.94 35.81
C SER A 801 20.89 -25.58 35.38
N SER A 802 19.99 -24.58 35.41
CA SER A 802 20.22 -23.15 35.29
C SER A 802 21.30 -22.62 36.24
N ASP A 803 22.39 -22.07 35.69
CA ASP A 803 23.40 -21.30 36.43
C ASP A 803 23.88 -20.10 35.59
N SER A 804 22.94 -19.21 35.24
CA SER A 804 23.23 -17.92 34.59
C SER A 804 23.23 -16.72 35.56
N GLY A 805 23.09 -16.95 36.87
CA GLY A 805 23.00 -15.87 37.87
C GLY A 805 24.35 -15.33 38.37
N ILE A 806 25.40 -16.16 38.44
CA ILE A 806 26.64 -15.80 39.15
C ILE A 806 27.59 -14.95 38.29
N LEU A 807 27.59 -15.11 36.95
CA LEU A 807 28.42 -14.30 36.06
C LEU A 807 28.04 -12.81 36.06
N PHE A 808 26.75 -12.49 36.18
CA PHE A 808 26.28 -11.10 36.19
C PHE A 808 26.67 -10.35 37.46
N TRP A 809 26.69 -11.01 38.62
CA TRP A 809 27.14 -10.41 39.87
C TRP A 809 28.65 -10.13 39.88
N ILE A 810 29.45 -11.02 39.30
CA ILE A 810 30.90 -10.84 39.20
C ILE A 810 31.24 -9.68 38.26
N LEU A 811 30.56 -9.57 37.11
CA LEU A 811 30.73 -8.46 36.17
C LEU A 811 30.28 -7.12 36.77
N GLY A 812 29.17 -7.11 37.51
CA GLY A 812 28.67 -5.93 38.21
C GLY A 812 29.62 -5.43 39.31
N ALA A 813 30.19 -6.33 40.11
CA ALA A 813 31.16 -5.97 41.14
C ALA A 813 32.47 -5.42 40.55
N LEU A 814 32.91 -5.95 39.41
CA LEU A 814 34.11 -5.48 38.72
C LEU A 814 33.92 -4.05 38.16
N MET A 815 32.74 -3.76 37.61
CA MET A 815 32.38 -2.42 37.11
C MET A 815 32.38 -1.37 38.21
N VAL A 816 31.84 -1.69 39.39
CA VAL A 816 31.83 -0.75 40.54
C VAL A 816 33.25 -0.50 41.06
N ALA A 817 34.10 -1.52 41.12
CA ALA A 817 35.49 -1.36 41.55
C ALA A 817 36.31 -0.50 40.57
N VAL A 818 36.08 -0.65 39.27
CA VAL A 818 36.72 0.18 38.23
C VAL A 818 36.24 1.63 38.32
N ALA A 819 34.94 1.86 38.47
CA ALA A 819 34.38 3.20 38.63
C ALA A 819 34.91 3.92 39.89
N ALA A 820 34.97 3.22 41.03
CA ALA A 820 35.52 3.76 42.27
C ALA A 820 37.01 4.12 42.13
N THR A 821 37.78 3.32 41.39
CA THR A 821 39.21 3.58 41.14
C THR A 821 39.40 4.79 40.24
N ILE A 822 38.57 4.97 39.20
CA ILE A 822 38.58 6.13 38.32
C ILE A 822 38.25 7.41 39.10
N LEU A 823 37.21 7.38 39.94
CA LEU A 823 36.83 8.50 40.81
C LEU A 823 37.95 8.86 41.80
N TYR A 824 38.61 7.85 42.38
CA TYR A 824 39.73 8.06 43.30
C TYR A 824 40.94 8.70 42.61
N LEU A 825 41.25 8.30 41.37
CA LEU A 825 42.37 8.83 40.59
C LEU A 825 42.07 10.21 39.98
N ALA A 826 40.81 10.53 39.70
CA ALA A 826 40.39 11.79 39.11
C ALA A 826 40.07 12.89 40.15
N ARG A 827 40.11 12.58 41.45
CA ARG A 827 39.65 13.48 42.53
C ARG A 827 40.31 14.87 42.52
N ASP A 828 41.61 14.94 42.24
CA ASP A 828 42.37 16.20 42.28
C ASP A 828 42.05 17.09 41.06
N SER A 829 41.74 16.46 39.90
CA SER A 829 41.31 17.15 38.69
C SER A 829 39.88 17.69 38.81
N ILE A 830 38.98 16.93 39.47
CA ILE A 830 37.60 17.35 39.73
C ILE A 830 37.57 18.51 40.73
N ALA A 831 38.39 18.46 41.79
CA ALA A 831 38.51 19.56 42.74
C ALA A 831 39.03 20.86 42.08
N ALA A 832 39.95 20.75 41.11
CA ALA A 832 40.47 21.90 40.36
C ALA A 832 39.42 22.50 39.38
N ALA A 833 38.57 21.67 38.77
CA ALA A 833 37.51 22.13 37.87
C ALA A 833 36.35 22.83 38.60
N VAL A 834 36.04 22.38 39.83
CA VAL A 834 34.93 22.93 40.63
C VAL A 834 35.32 24.20 41.37
N TRP A 835 36.60 24.41 41.68
CA TRP A 835 37.09 25.61 42.40
C TRP A 835 37.84 26.62 41.54
N GLY A 836 38.00 26.36 40.23
CA GLY A 836 38.71 27.23 39.28
C GLY A 836 37.84 28.20 38.47
N SER A 837 36.51 28.17 38.60
CA SER A 837 35.60 29.02 37.81
C SER A 837 35.15 30.28 38.58
N GLU A 838 36.10 31.14 38.95
CA GLU A 838 35.79 32.54 39.21
C GLU A 838 36.01 33.40 37.96
N ARG A 839 34.95 34.16 37.63
CA ARG A 839 34.85 35.29 36.68
C ARG A 839 34.68 34.96 35.21
N LEU A 840 33.45 35.17 34.73
CA LEU A 840 33.20 35.94 33.51
C LEU A 840 31.86 36.68 33.66
N GLY A 841 31.96 37.95 34.06
CA GLY A 841 30.94 38.97 33.84
C GLY A 841 31.53 40.01 32.90
N LYS A 842 31.10 39.97 31.63
CA LYS A 842 30.89 41.07 30.68
C LYS A 842 30.53 40.48 29.32
#